data_AF-A0A317EK38-F1
#
_entry.id   AF-A0A317EK38-F1
#
_cell.length_a   1.000
_cell.length_b   1.000
_cell.length_c   1.000
_cell.angle_alpha   90.00
_cell.angle_beta   90.00
_cell.angle_gamma   90.00
#
_symmetry.space_group_name_H-M   'P 1'
#
loop_
_entity.id
_entity.type
_entity.pdbx_description
1 polymer ?
#
loop_
_entity_poly.entity_id
_entity_poly.type
_entity_poly.pdbx_seq_one_letter_code
_entity_poly.pdbx_strand_id
1 'polypeptide(L)'
;MSDFEFEAQQSTASSQPARAGSLLRLAFSPFRALYRAILRATREDATHLAAYLAFTGLLALFPFLIALAALAGKLGTAASATQAVQALFTFLPEDVAKTLAPAVRQVLSSGGKTNLLTIGLLVTLYSAANGIAALRVALNRAYGAVEHRNFILVNLIHFGFVVLGAVAVIGVSFAVILGPQLWDWLVKPYAPKSWSRSLWDVARYGAGTLLVFAALVFMHWSLPARRLKIRLVLPGSILTTFGWIISASLFSLFLRNLGNYNVTYGSLGSIVVVLVFFYASAALLLIGAHFNVALFKIEPSSPPHRQPNLALGAITELSRRALRSIFRSTMTMDRQTKHTAFAGRLVIIGFGSIGQGVLPLILRHIDIAADRITIVTAEDKGASVAAEHGVAFMQEPVTRENFRDLLSPMLAEGDFLLNLSVDVSSLALIEFAQERGALYLDTCIEPWAGGYTDTSLSASARSNYGLREQALALKAKFPGGPTAVLTHGANPGHVSHLVKQGLLDIAAAVGEKAAPPNSREGWAALARKLGVKVIHIAERDSQKANIPKAIGEFVNTWSVDGFVGEGCQPAELGWGTHERHFPDDGARHDFGAGAAIYLKRPGASVRIRTWTPMEGPFHGFLITHSEAISLADYLTVEEGGKAVYRPTTHYAYHPSDDAVLSVHELAGKNWQMQERKRLMMDEIISGYDELGVLLAGHAKGAYWLGSHLDIHAARELAPHNSATTLQVTSAVLAGIVWAMENPSRGVVEPEEMDYQRCLDVAGVYWGPRVGVFTDWTPLQDRAVLFEEDLDAADPWQFKNIRVI
;
A
#
# COMPACT_ATOMS: atom_id res chain seq x y z
N MET A 1 23.90 -46.68 -27.30
CA MET A 1 23.37 -48.04 -27.15
C MET A 1 23.31 -48.29 -25.66
N SER A 2 22.20 -47.90 -25.03
CA SER A 2 20.99 -48.72 -24.82
C SER A 2 21.16 -49.54 -23.53
N ASP A 3 20.27 -49.59 -22.56
CA ASP A 3 19.00 -48.92 -22.32
C ASP A 3 18.77 -49.00 -20.81
N PHE A 4 17.99 -48.05 -20.31
CA PHE A 4 17.47 -47.99 -18.95
C PHE A 4 16.18 -48.82 -18.83
N GLU A 5 15.81 -49.09 -17.56
CA GLU A 5 14.50 -49.54 -17.04
C GLU A 5 14.25 -51.05 -16.85
N PHE A 6 14.07 -51.44 -15.58
CA PHE A 6 12.72 -51.73 -15.06
C PHE A 6 12.66 -51.69 -13.51
N GLU A 7 11.59 -51.06 -13.00
CA GLU A 7 11.18 -50.98 -11.59
C GLU A 7 10.69 -52.32 -11.01
N ALA A 8 10.72 -52.47 -9.68
CA ALA A 8 9.52 -52.78 -8.87
C ALA A 8 9.76 -52.95 -7.34
N GLN A 9 8.90 -52.28 -6.57
CA GLN A 9 8.23 -52.69 -5.31
C GLN A 9 8.86 -52.49 -3.89
N GLN A 10 8.40 -51.38 -3.27
CA GLN A 10 7.57 -51.25 -2.04
C GLN A 10 7.90 -51.95 -0.69
N SER A 11 7.86 -51.10 0.35
CA SER A 11 7.28 -51.25 1.71
C SER A 11 8.14 -51.85 2.84
N THR A 12 8.45 -51.03 3.85
CA THR A 12 7.85 -51.16 5.20
C THR A 12 8.25 -49.99 6.11
N ALA A 13 7.28 -49.52 6.89
CA ALA A 13 7.40 -48.46 7.88
C ALA A 13 8.01 -48.98 9.20
N SER A 14 8.79 -48.13 9.89
CA SER A 14 9.15 -48.36 11.30
C SER A 14 8.91 -47.10 12.16
N SER A 15 8.09 -47.34 13.17
CA SER A 15 7.58 -46.52 14.28
C SER A 15 8.55 -45.61 15.05
N GLN A 16 8.07 -44.42 15.41
CA GLN A 16 8.55 -43.60 16.53
C GLN A 16 8.11 -44.19 17.90
N PRO A 17 8.86 -43.98 18.99
CA PRO A 17 8.31 -44.06 20.34
C PRO A 17 7.87 -42.67 20.83
N ALA A 18 6.64 -42.58 21.32
CA ALA A 18 6.14 -41.45 22.11
C ALA A 18 6.02 -41.85 23.57
N ARG A 19 6.49 -40.98 24.49
CA ARG A 19 5.73 -40.41 25.63
C ARG A 19 6.64 -40.08 26.83
N ALA A 20 6.59 -38.82 27.25
CA ALA A 20 6.64 -38.40 28.67
C ALA A 20 6.26 -36.91 28.90
N GLY A 21 6.10 -36.08 27.85
CA GLY A 21 5.87 -34.63 28.00
C GLY A 21 4.45 -34.10 27.69
N SER A 22 3.44 -34.95 27.43
CA SER A 22 2.20 -34.48 26.78
C SER A 22 1.06 -34.05 27.72
N LEU A 23 1.04 -34.45 28.99
CA LEU A 23 -0.08 -34.15 29.90
C LEU A 23 0.00 -32.72 30.48
N LEU A 24 1.20 -32.23 30.81
CA LEU A 24 1.40 -30.83 31.25
C LEU A 24 1.24 -29.80 30.11
N ARG A 25 1.36 -30.21 28.84
CA ARG A 25 1.13 -29.32 27.68
C ARG A 25 -0.34 -29.12 27.33
N LEU A 26 -1.24 -30.03 27.74
CA LEU A 26 -2.68 -29.89 27.50
C LEU A 26 -3.35 -28.95 28.51
N ALA A 27 -2.95 -28.96 29.78
CA ALA A 27 -3.56 -28.10 30.82
C ALA A 27 -3.25 -26.60 30.62
N PHE A 28 -2.11 -26.25 30.02
CA PHE A 28 -1.72 -24.85 29.73
C PHE A 28 -2.10 -24.37 28.31
N SER A 29 -2.74 -25.22 27.49
CA SER A 29 -3.10 -24.90 26.10
C SER A 29 -4.21 -23.85 25.93
N PRO A 30 -5.36 -23.92 26.64
CA PRO A 30 -6.47 -22.99 26.43
C PRO A 30 -6.20 -21.59 27.01
N PHE A 31 -5.56 -21.47 28.17
CA PHE A 31 -5.18 -20.16 28.72
C PHE A 31 -4.16 -19.42 27.85
N ARG A 32 -3.17 -20.15 27.31
CA ARG A 32 -2.22 -19.58 26.34
C ARG A 32 -2.89 -19.25 25.00
N ALA A 33 -3.92 -20.00 24.59
CA ALA A 33 -4.70 -19.68 23.40
C ALA A 33 -5.58 -18.45 23.63
N LEU A 34 -6.16 -18.28 24.82
CA LEU A 34 -6.96 -17.12 25.21
C LEU A 34 -6.10 -15.86 25.31
N TYR A 35 -4.94 -15.94 25.95
CA TYR A 35 -3.98 -14.83 26.00
C TYR A 35 -3.52 -14.42 24.60
N ARG A 36 -3.21 -15.39 23.73
CA ARG A 36 -2.89 -15.12 22.32
C ARG A 36 -4.07 -14.54 21.55
N ALA A 37 -5.29 -14.97 21.84
CA ALA A 37 -6.50 -14.43 21.23
C ALA A 37 -6.71 -12.96 21.60
N ILE A 38 -6.50 -12.59 22.86
CA ILE A 38 -6.59 -11.20 23.34
C ILE A 38 -5.51 -10.34 22.68
N LEU A 39 -4.25 -10.78 22.69
CA LEU A 39 -3.15 -10.07 22.03
C LEU A 39 -3.35 -9.93 20.51
N ARG A 40 -3.93 -10.95 19.87
CA ARG A 40 -4.24 -10.91 18.45
C ARG A 40 -5.41 -9.98 18.15
N ALA A 41 -6.45 -10.03 18.98
CA ALA A 41 -7.59 -9.13 18.88
C ALA A 41 -7.16 -7.66 19.00
N THR A 42 -6.20 -7.33 19.87
CA THR A 42 -5.67 -5.96 19.96
C THR A 42 -4.78 -5.58 18.78
N ARG A 43 -4.00 -6.52 18.22
CA ARG A 43 -3.15 -6.27 17.03
C ARG A 43 -3.92 -6.20 15.70
N GLU A 44 -5.09 -6.84 15.62
CA GLU A 44 -5.92 -6.91 14.41
C GLU A 44 -7.16 -5.99 14.49
N ASP A 45 -7.09 -4.90 15.26
CA ASP A 45 -8.11 -3.86 15.38
C ASP A 45 -9.50 -4.34 15.86
N ALA A 46 -9.58 -5.46 16.60
CA ALA A 46 -10.87 -6.01 17.03
C ALA A 46 -11.65 -5.07 17.96
N THR A 47 -10.97 -4.18 18.69
CA THR A 47 -11.60 -3.11 19.48
C THR A 47 -12.29 -2.08 18.58
N HIS A 48 -11.63 -1.64 17.50
CA HIS A 48 -12.23 -0.73 16.52
C HIS A 48 -13.40 -1.41 15.78
N LEU A 49 -13.24 -2.67 15.38
CA LEU A 49 -14.31 -3.47 14.78
C LEU A 49 -15.48 -3.69 15.76
N ALA A 50 -15.22 -3.90 17.04
CA ALA A 50 -16.27 -3.99 18.05
C ALA A 50 -17.04 -2.67 18.22
N ALA A 51 -16.36 -1.52 18.16
CA ALA A 51 -17.01 -0.20 18.16
C ALA A 51 -17.87 0.00 16.90
N TYR A 52 -17.35 -0.35 15.74
CA TYR A 52 -18.10 -0.35 14.48
C TYR A 52 -19.34 -1.26 14.54
N LEU A 53 -19.21 -2.48 15.09
CA LEU A 53 -20.32 -3.41 15.31
C LEU A 53 -21.34 -2.88 16.33
N ALA A 54 -20.88 -2.20 17.38
CA ALA A 54 -21.78 -1.63 18.37
C ALA A 54 -22.63 -0.50 17.77
N PHE A 55 -22.01 0.39 17.01
CA PHE A 55 -22.69 1.49 16.33
C PHE A 55 -23.67 0.99 15.25
N THR A 56 -23.21 0.11 14.36
CA THR A 56 -24.06 -0.46 13.30
C THR A 56 -25.14 -1.38 13.87
N GLY A 57 -24.85 -2.10 14.95
CA GLY A 57 -25.83 -2.89 15.70
C GLY A 57 -26.93 -2.02 16.33
N LEU A 58 -26.56 -0.87 16.91
CA LEU A 58 -27.52 0.09 17.44
C LEU A 58 -28.43 0.65 16.35
N LEU A 59 -27.88 1.00 15.18
CA LEU A 59 -28.67 1.44 14.03
C LEU A 59 -29.56 0.33 13.47
N ALA A 60 -29.08 -0.92 13.45
CA ALA A 60 -29.83 -2.09 12.98
C ALA A 60 -30.89 -2.58 13.98
N LEU A 61 -30.81 -2.15 15.24
CA LEU A 61 -31.77 -2.53 16.29
C LEU A 61 -33.17 -2.07 15.91
N PHE A 62 -33.37 -0.81 15.52
CA PHE A 62 -34.71 -0.30 15.22
C PHE A 62 -35.41 -1.03 14.06
N PRO A 63 -34.75 -1.22 12.90
CA PRO A 63 -35.35 -2.00 11.82
C PRO A 63 -35.55 -3.48 12.18
N PHE A 64 -34.65 -4.07 12.98
CA PHE A 64 -34.82 -5.44 13.48
C PHE A 64 -36.07 -5.59 14.35
N LEU A 65 -36.34 -4.64 15.24
CA LEU A 65 -37.52 -4.64 16.11
C LEU A 65 -38.83 -4.51 15.32
N ILE A 66 -38.84 -3.71 14.25
CA ILE A 66 -39.98 -3.62 13.33
C ILE A 66 -40.19 -4.95 12.60
N ALA A 67 -39.12 -5.59 12.12
CA ALA A 67 -39.19 -6.90 11.49
C ALA A 67 -39.71 -7.98 12.44
N LEU A 68 -39.28 -7.95 13.71
CA LEU A 68 -39.76 -8.83 14.77
C LEU A 68 -41.26 -8.65 15.01
N ALA A 69 -41.74 -7.41 15.10
CA ALA A 69 -43.16 -7.09 15.27
C ALA A 69 -44.00 -7.57 14.06
N ALA A 70 -43.51 -7.37 12.84
CA ALA A 70 -44.16 -7.86 11.62
C ALA A 70 -44.26 -9.39 11.58
N LEU A 71 -43.19 -10.09 11.98
CA LEU A 71 -43.18 -11.56 12.06
C LEU A 71 -44.14 -12.08 13.15
N ALA A 72 -44.16 -11.45 14.32
CA ALA A 72 -45.06 -11.78 15.41
C ALA A 72 -46.54 -11.55 15.03
N GLY A 73 -46.85 -10.45 14.33
CA GLY A 73 -48.19 -10.17 13.82
C GLY A 73 -48.67 -11.16 12.76
N LYS A 74 -47.76 -11.75 11.99
CA LYS A 74 -48.08 -12.79 11.00
C LYS A 74 -48.31 -14.18 11.63
N LEU A 75 -47.63 -14.47 12.74
CA LEU A 75 -47.72 -15.76 13.45
C LEU A 75 -48.76 -15.79 14.59
N GLY A 76 -49.24 -14.62 15.04
CA GLY A 76 -50.15 -14.47 16.18
C GLY A 76 -51.38 -13.60 15.88
N THR A 77 -52.10 -13.19 16.92
CA THR A 77 -53.23 -12.25 16.80
C THR A 77 -52.75 -10.80 16.88
N ALA A 78 -53.51 -9.84 16.32
CA ALA A 78 -53.18 -8.41 16.41
C ALA A 78 -52.98 -7.92 17.87
N ALA A 79 -53.67 -8.54 18.83
CA ALA A 79 -53.49 -8.30 20.26
C ALA A 79 -52.12 -8.76 20.78
N SER A 80 -51.64 -9.93 20.34
CA SER A 80 -50.32 -10.47 20.72
C SER A 80 -49.16 -9.65 20.15
N ALA A 81 -49.28 -9.15 18.92
CA ALA A 81 -48.27 -8.29 18.32
C ALA A 81 -48.16 -6.93 19.02
N THR A 82 -49.31 -6.36 19.41
CA THR A 82 -49.35 -5.09 20.17
C THR A 82 -48.74 -5.26 21.56
N GLN A 83 -49.01 -6.38 22.24
CA GLN A 83 -48.39 -6.70 23.54
C GLN A 83 -46.88 -6.93 23.45
N ALA A 84 -46.40 -7.63 22.41
CA ALA A 84 -44.97 -7.83 22.20
C ALA A 84 -44.23 -6.50 21.97
N VAL A 85 -44.85 -5.59 21.21
CA VAL A 85 -44.32 -4.25 20.96
C VAL A 85 -44.37 -3.36 22.21
N GLN A 86 -45.41 -3.45 23.03
CA GLN A 86 -45.47 -2.73 24.31
C GLN A 86 -44.43 -3.24 25.31
N ALA A 87 -44.26 -4.56 25.41
CA ALA A 87 -43.20 -5.16 26.22
C ALA A 87 -41.82 -4.66 25.77
N LEU A 88 -41.58 -4.56 24.46
CA LEU A 88 -40.35 -4.04 23.89
C LEU A 88 -40.09 -2.57 24.26
N PHE A 89 -41.12 -1.72 24.19
CA PHE A 89 -41.02 -0.32 24.60
C PHE A 89 -40.82 -0.11 26.10
N THR A 90 -41.13 -1.12 26.91
CA THR A 90 -40.89 -1.07 28.37
C THR A 90 -39.39 -1.16 28.70
N PHE A 91 -38.57 -1.68 27.79
CA PHE A 91 -37.11 -1.77 27.94
C PHE A 91 -36.35 -0.61 27.25
N LEU A 92 -37.05 0.27 26.53
CA LEU A 92 -36.47 1.41 25.83
C LEU A 92 -36.67 2.71 26.64
N PRO A 93 -35.76 3.69 26.52
CA PRO A 93 -35.98 5.02 27.08
C PRO A 93 -37.27 5.64 26.55
N GLU A 94 -37.98 6.39 27.39
CA GLU A 94 -39.34 6.89 27.09
C GLU A 94 -39.39 7.73 25.80
N ASP A 95 -38.37 8.56 25.56
CA ASP A 95 -38.25 9.40 24.35
C ASP A 95 -38.03 8.57 23.06
N VAL A 96 -37.28 7.47 23.19
CA VAL A 96 -37.02 6.53 22.08
C VAL A 96 -38.29 5.75 21.76
N ALA A 97 -38.99 5.27 22.80
CA ALA A 97 -40.27 4.58 22.64
C ALA A 97 -41.33 5.49 21.99
N LYS A 98 -41.44 6.77 22.40
CA LYS A 98 -42.36 7.76 21.81
C LYS A 98 -42.10 7.99 20.32
N THR A 99 -40.84 7.97 19.90
CA THR A 99 -40.45 8.16 18.49
C THR A 99 -40.78 6.94 17.63
N LEU A 100 -40.64 5.73 18.18
CA LEU A 100 -40.78 4.47 17.42
C LEU A 100 -42.20 3.88 17.45
N ALA A 101 -42.97 4.16 18.50
CA ALA A 101 -44.32 3.63 18.65
C ALA A 101 -45.25 3.92 17.46
N PRO A 102 -45.22 5.12 16.83
CA PRO A 102 -46.01 5.39 15.63
C PRO A 102 -45.64 4.49 14.44
N ALA A 103 -44.34 4.32 14.17
CA ALA A 103 -43.85 3.51 13.05
C ALA A 103 -44.19 2.02 13.22
N VAL A 104 -44.03 1.48 14.43
CA VAL A 104 -44.37 0.08 14.72
C VAL A 104 -45.89 -0.13 14.68
N ARG A 105 -46.68 0.80 15.25
CA ARG A 105 -48.15 0.72 15.18
C ARG A 105 -48.66 0.81 13.76
N GLN A 106 -48.06 1.64 12.90
CA GLN A 106 -48.42 1.74 11.48
C GLN A 106 -48.21 0.41 10.74
N VAL A 107 -47.15 -0.32 11.05
CA VAL A 107 -46.91 -1.66 10.48
C VAL A 107 -47.93 -2.68 10.99
N LEU A 108 -48.32 -2.59 12.27
CA LEU A 108 -49.28 -3.52 12.88
C LEU A 108 -50.76 -3.25 12.54
N SER A 109 -51.15 -1.98 12.36
CA SER A 109 -52.55 -1.57 12.11
C SER A 109 -52.96 -1.68 10.64
N SER A 110 -51.99 -1.79 9.73
CA SER A 110 -52.22 -1.84 8.30
C SER A 110 -52.51 -3.27 7.82
N GLY A 111 -53.67 -3.81 8.21
CA GLY A 111 -54.21 -5.03 7.60
C GLY A 111 -54.54 -4.80 6.12
N GLY A 112 -53.67 -5.26 5.20
CA GLY A 112 -54.09 -5.64 3.85
C GLY A 112 -53.95 -4.65 2.68
N LYS A 113 -53.10 -3.61 2.71
CA LYS A 113 -52.73 -2.85 1.48
C LYS A 113 -51.30 -3.17 1.04
N THR A 114 -51.19 -3.94 -0.03
CA THR A 114 -50.06 -4.84 -0.35
C THR A 114 -48.82 -4.20 -0.97
N ASN A 115 -48.88 -3.00 -1.57
CA ASN A 115 -47.76 -2.51 -2.41
C ASN A 115 -46.76 -1.58 -1.70
N LEU A 116 -47.20 -0.63 -0.87
CA LEU A 116 -46.28 0.28 -0.16
C LEU A 116 -45.63 -0.36 1.08
N LEU A 117 -46.35 -1.24 1.79
CA LEU A 117 -45.83 -1.92 2.99
C LEU A 117 -44.80 -3.00 2.65
N THR A 118 -44.92 -3.65 1.49
CA THR A 118 -43.91 -4.61 1.02
C THR A 118 -42.58 -3.91 0.77
N ILE A 119 -42.61 -2.72 0.15
CA ILE A 119 -41.42 -1.90 -0.07
C ILE A 119 -40.85 -1.42 1.28
N GLY A 120 -41.68 -0.90 2.18
CA GLY A 120 -41.25 -0.44 3.51
C GLY A 120 -40.65 -1.56 4.37
N LEU A 121 -41.23 -2.76 4.33
CA LEU A 121 -40.70 -3.95 5.01
C LEU A 121 -39.38 -4.40 4.39
N LEU A 122 -39.24 -4.39 3.06
CA LEU A 122 -37.98 -4.71 2.37
C LEU A 122 -36.88 -3.71 2.71
N VAL A 123 -37.19 -2.41 2.76
CA VAL A 123 -36.25 -1.36 3.18
C VAL A 123 -35.84 -1.54 4.65
N THR A 124 -36.79 -1.88 5.52
CA THR A 124 -36.53 -2.14 6.94
C THR A 124 -35.65 -3.37 7.13
N LEU A 125 -35.95 -4.47 6.42
CA LEU A 125 -35.13 -5.69 6.44
C LEU A 125 -33.73 -5.42 5.89
N TYR A 126 -33.60 -4.56 4.86
CA TYR A 126 -32.32 -4.19 4.29
C TYR A 126 -31.48 -3.39 5.29
N SER A 127 -32.11 -2.44 5.99
CA SER A 127 -31.45 -1.68 7.06
C SER A 127 -31.02 -2.57 8.23
N ALA A 128 -31.80 -3.59 8.60
CA ALA A 128 -31.38 -4.59 9.59
C ALA A 128 -30.22 -5.47 9.07
N ALA A 129 -30.26 -5.84 7.80
CA ALA A 129 -29.25 -6.67 7.15
C ALA A 129 -27.87 -6.00 7.10
N ASN A 130 -27.80 -4.67 7.12
CA ASN A 130 -26.53 -3.93 7.21
C ASN A 130 -25.76 -4.22 8.51
N GLY A 131 -26.45 -4.47 9.64
CA GLY A 131 -25.80 -4.89 10.88
C GLY A 131 -25.15 -6.28 10.75
N ILE A 132 -25.79 -7.20 10.03
CA ILE A 132 -25.21 -8.51 9.72
C ILE A 132 -24.05 -8.38 8.72
N ALA A 133 -24.12 -7.43 7.79
CA ALA A 133 -23.03 -7.15 6.87
C ALA A 133 -21.77 -6.70 7.62
N ALA A 134 -21.92 -5.80 8.59
CA ALA A 134 -20.83 -5.37 9.48
C ALA A 134 -20.23 -6.57 10.24
N LEU A 135 -21.10 -7.43 10.79
CA LEU A 135 -20.70 -8.63 11.52
C LEU A 135 -19.93 -9.63 10.64
N ARG A 136 -20.37 -9.83 9.40
CA ARG A 136 -19.67 -10.66 8.41
C ARG A 136 -18.27 -10.11 8.14
N VAL A 137 -18.12 -8.81 7.95
CA VAL A 137 -16.81 -8.17 7.72
C VAL A 137 -15.88 -8.40 8.90
N ALA A 138 -16.37 -8.17 10.12
CA ALA A 138 -15.57 -8.35 11.33
C ALA A 138 -15.17 -9.82 11.57
N LEU A 139 -16.08 -10.77 11.34
CA LEU A 139 -15.77 -12.20 11.42
C LEU A 139 -14.84 -12.67 10.30
N ASN A 140 -15.00 -12.16 9.08
CA ASN A 140 -14.07 -12.43 7.98
C ASN A 140 -12.67 -11.96 8.33
N ARG A 141 -12.53 -10.77 8.92
CA ARG A 141 -11.24 -10.27 9.40
C ARG A 141 -10.66 -11.17 10.49
N ALA A 142 -11.45 -11.51 11.50
CA ALA A 142 -11.00 -12.35 12.62
C ALA A 142 -10.56 -13.77 12.18
N TYR A 143 -11.27 -14.38 11.23
CA TYR A 143 -10.93 -15.69 10.66
C TYR A 143 -9.93 -15.65 9.49
N GLY A 144 -9.44 -14.45 9.13
CA GLY A 144 -8.58 -14.24 7.97
C GLY A 144 -9.20 -14.74 6.66
N ALA A 145 -10.52 -14.57 6.51
CA ALA A 145 -11.29 -14.98 5.34
C ALA A 145 -11.44 -13.83 4.34
N VAL A 146 -11.16 -14.10 3.06
CA VAL A 146 -11.44 -13.16 1.97
C VAL A 146 -12.83 -13.46 1.39
N GLU A 147 -13.63 -12.43 1.13
CA GLU A 147 -14.98 -12.63 0.59
C GLU A 147 -14.93 -12.97 -0.91
N HIS A 148 -15.56 -14.07 -1.30
CA HIS A 148 -15.64 -14.52 -2.70
C HIS A 148 -17.09 -14.66 -3.18
N ARG A 149 -18.05 -14.63 -2.25
CA ARG A 149 -19.47 -14.78 -2.57
C ARG A 149 -19.94 -13.50 -3.27
N ASN A 150 -20.75 -13.66 -4.32
CA ASN A 150 -21.29 -12.53 -5.07
C ASN A 150 -22.20 -11.66 -4.19
N PHE A 151 -22.39 -10.40 -4.60
CA PHE A 151 -23.16 -9.42 -3.85
C PHE A 151 -24.58 -9.89 -3.51
N ILE A 152 -25.26 -10.55 -4.44
CA ILE A 152 -26.64 -11.01 -4.25
C ILE A 152 -26.71 -12.10 -3.16
N LEU A 153 -25.85 -13.12 -3.23
CA LEU A 153 -25.82 -14.21 -2.27
C LEU A 153 -25.46 -13.70 -0.87
N VAL A 154 -24.52 -12.77 -0.76
CA VAL A 154 -24.13 -12.17 0.52
C VAL A 154 -25.31 -11.43 1.15
N ASN A 155 -26.05 -10.65 0.37
CA ASN A 155 -27.24 -9.96 0.88
C ASN A 155 -28.36 -10.94 1.27
N LEU A 156 -28.60 -12.01 0.50
CA LEU A 156 -29.56 -13.06 0.87
C LEU A 156 -29.18 -13.75 2.18
N ILE A 157 -27.88 -14.00 2.41
CA ILE A 157 -27.38 -14.52 3.68
C ILE A 157 -27.68 -13.53 4.81
N HIS A 158 -27.41 -12.24 4.62
CA HIS A 158 -27.71 -11.22 5.64
C HIS A 158 -29.20 -11.20 6.01
N PHE A 159 -30.10 -11.22 5.02
CA PHE A 159 -31.55 -11.30 5.26
C PHE A 159 -31.94 -12.57 6.02
N GLY A 160 -31.38 -13.73 5.64
CA GLY A 160 -31.60 -14.99 6.34
C GLY A 160 -31.20 -14.95 7.81
N PHE A 161 -30.08 -14.28 8.13
CA PHE A 161 -29.62 -14.08 9.50
C PHE A 161 -30.50 -13.13 10.31
N VAL A 162 -31.07 -12.10 9.70
CA VAL A 162 -32.07 -11.23 10.35
C VAL A 162 -33.31 -12.05 10.75
N VAL A 163 -33.83 -12.89 9.84
CA VAL A 163 -34.98 -13.75 10.12
C VAL A 163 -34.66 -14.79 11.19
N LEU A 164 -33.50 -15.46 11.09
CA LEU A 164 -33.04 -16.43 12.09
C LEU A 164 -32.89 -15.77 13.47
N GLY A 165 -32.33 -14.57 13.54
CA GLY A 165 -32.21 -13.78 14.76
C GLY A 165 -33.58 -13.47 15.36
N ALA A 166 -34.57 -13.07 14.54
CA ALA A 166 -35.94 -12.84 15.00
C ALA A 166 -36.58 -14.11 15.58
N VAL A 167 -36.44 -15.25 14.88
CA VAL A 167 -36.94 -16.55 15.36
C VAL A 167 -36.26 -16.96 16.66
N ALA A 168 -34.94 -16.77 16.78
CA ALA A 168 -34.19 -17.08 18.00
C ALA A 168 -34.69 -16.22 19.18
N VAL A 169 -34.88 -14.91 18.97
CA VAL A 169 -35.43 -14.01 20.01
C VAL A 169 -36.85 -14.41 20.42
N ILE A 170 -37.72 -14.78 19.47
CA ILE A 170 -39.06 -15.30 19.77
C ILE A 170 -38.96 -16.61 20.57
N GLY A 171 -38.07 -17.53 20.17
CA GLY A 171 -37.86 -18.80 20.85
C GLY A 171 -37.36 -18.63 22.29
N VAL A 172 -36.38 -17.74 22.52
CA VAL A 172 -35.93 -17.38 23.86
C VAL A 172 -37.07 -16.75 24.67
N SER A 173 -37.82 -15.82 24.06
CA SER A 173 -38.96 -15.17 24.72
C SER A 173 -40.04 -16.18 25.10
N PHE A 174 -40.34 -17.15 24.23
CA PHE A 174 -41.26 -18.24 24.52
C PHE A 174 -40.77 -19.09 25.69
N ALA A 175 -39.50 -19.52 25.66
CA ALA A 175 -38.89 -20.31 26.73
C ALA A 175 -38.92 -19.58 28.09
N VAL A 176 -38.67 -18.27 28.10
CA VAL A 176 -38.59 -17.48 29.33
C VAL A 176 -39.97 -17.05 29.85
N ILE A 177 -40.86 -16.55 28.97
CA ILE A 177 -42.15 -15.94 29.34
C ILE A 177 -43.26 -16.97 29.48
N LEU A 178 -43.36 -17.94 28.56
CA LEU A 178 -44.41 -18.96 28.58
C LEU A 178 -44.02 -20.18 29.43
N GLY A 179 -42.72 -20.35 29.75
CA GLY A 179 -42.22 -21.40 30.62
C GLY A 179 -42.98 -21.53 31.96
N PRO A 180 -43.24 -20.45 32.72
CA PRO A 180 -44.05 -20.51 33.94
C PRO A 180 -45.51 -20.95 33.73
N GLN A 181 -46.13 -20.52 32.63
CA GLN A 181 -47.52 -20.89 32.32
C GLN A 181 -47.61 -22.37 31.89
N LEU A 182 -46.64 -22.84 31.10
CA LEU A 182 -46.52 -24.25 30.71
C LEU A 182 -46.26 -25.15 31.92
N TRP A 183 -45.52 -24.68 32.92
CA TRP A 183 -45.36 -25.41 34.18
C TRP A 183 -46.71 -25.63 34.86
N ASP A 184 -47.49 -24.57 35.06
CA ASP A 184 -48.78 -24.67 35.75
C ASP A 184 -49.80 -25.53 34.99
N TRP A 185 -49.72 -25.56 33.66
CA TRP A 185 -50.69 -26.26 32.80
C TRP A 185 -50.32 -27.71 32.47
N LEU A 186 -49.04 -27.99 32.16
CA LEU A 186 -48.60 -29.28 31.62
C LEU A 186 -47.77 -30.11 32.60
N VAL A 187 -47.09 -29.47 33.55
CA VAL A 187 -46.10 -30.16 34.39
C VAL A 187 -46.59 -30.33 35.81
N LYS A 188 -47.03 -29.24 36.46
CA LYS A 188 -47.55 -29.24 37.83
C LYS A 188 -48.66 -30.26 38.11
N PRO A 189 -49.61 -30.55 37.19
CA PRO A 189 -50.65 -31.56 37.46
C PRO A 189 -50.13 -33.00 37.50
N TYR A 190 -48.99 -33.28 36.84
CA TYR A 190 -48.46 -34.64 36.65
C TYR A 190 -47.06 -34.84 37.26
N ALA A 191 -46.45 -33.78 37.79
CA ALA A 191 -45.08 -33.80 38.30
C ALA A 191 -44.99 -34.48 39.67
N PRO A 192 -43.98 -35.35 39.90
CA PRO A 192 -43.67 -35.88 41.23
C PRO A 192 -43.39 -34.75 42.22
N LYS A 193 -43.74 -34.91 43.50
CA LYS A 193 -43.45 -33.91 44.56
C LYS A 193 -41.97 -33.54 44.70
N SER A 194 -41.06 -34.37 44.17
CA SER A 194 -39.61 -34.12 44.14
C SER A 194 -39.17 -33.13 43.04
N TRP A 195 -40.02 -32.88 42.04
CA TRP A 195 -39.74 -31.93 40.96
C TRP A 195 -40.14 -30.53 41.43
N SER A 196 -39.15 -29.72 41.76
CA SER A 196 -39.36 -28.34 42.18
C SER A 196 -39.47 -27.41 40.97
N ARG A 197 -40.20 -26.31 41.15
CA ARG A 197 -40.24 -25.20 40.18
C ARG A 197 -38.85 -24.68 39.82
N SER A 198 -37.89 -24.78 40.74
CA SER A 198 -36.49 -24.39 40.51
C SER A 198 -35.80 -25.26 39.45
N LEU A 199 -36.05 -26.58 39.43
CA LEU A 199 -35.50 -27.46 38.39
C LEU A 199 -36.06 -27.11 37.00
N TRP A 200 -37.35 -26.77 36.93
CA TRP A 200 -37.99 -26.28 35.71
C TRP A 200 -37.43 -24.93 35.25
N ASP A 201 -37.19 -24.01 36.19
CA ASP A 201 -36.56 -22.72 35.90
C ASP A 201 -35.15 -22.89 35.33
N VAL A 202 -34.36 -23.81 35.88
CA VAL A 202 -33.03 -24.16 35.33
C VAL A 202 -33.17 -24.75 33.92
N ALA A 203 -34.13 -25.63 33.68
CA ALA A 203 -34.35 -26.24 32.37
C ALA A 203 -34.75 -25.19 31.31
N ARG A 204 -35.66 -24.25 31.63
CA ARG A 204 -36.10 -23.23 30.66
C ARG A 204 -35.01 -22.23 30.32
N TYR A 205 -34.23 -21.77 31.32
CA TYR A 205 -33.11 -20.86 31.06
C TYR A 205 -31.99 -21.59 30.33
N GLY A 206 -31.73 -22.86 30.67
CA GLY A 206 -30.81 -23.73 29.95
C GLY A 206 -31.20 -23.92 28.48
N ALA A 207 -32.49 -24.13 28.19
CA ALA A 207 -33.01 -24.21 26.83
C ALA A 207 -32.81 -22.90 26.05
N GLY A 208 -33.08 -21.75 26.68
CA GLY A 208 -32.82 -20.43 26.09
C GLY A 208 -31.34 -20.20 25.80
N THR A 209 -30.45 -20.51 26.75
CA THR A 209 -29.00 -20.43 26.57
C THR A 209 -28.50 -21.36 25.46
N LEU A 210 -29.05 -22.58 25.37
CA LEU A 210 -28.71 -23.53 24.31
C LEU A 210 -29.12 -23.02 22.93
N LEU A 211 -30.28 -22.35 22.83
CA LEU A 211 -30.74 -21.74 21.58
C LEU A 211 -29.81 -20.60 21.13
N VAL A 212 -29.40 -19.72 22.06
CA VAL A 212 -28.44 -18.64 21.78
C VAL A 212 -27.07 -19.21 21.39
N PHE A 213 -26.60 -20.24 22.12
CA PHE A 213 -25.36 -20.94 21.81
C PHE A 213 -25.40 -21.55 20.40
N ALA A 214 -26.50 -22.23 20.04
CA ALA A 214 -26.68 -22.80 18.70
C ALA A 214 -26.67 -21.72 17.62
N ALA A 215 -27.32 -20.58 17.86
CA ALA A 215 -27.30 -19.44 16.94
C ALA A 215 -25.88 -18.86 16.77
N LEU A 216 -25.11 -18.75 17.86
CA LEU A 216 -23.71 -18.31 17.82
C LEU A 216 -22.81 -19.29 17.06
N VAL A 217 -22.97 -20.59 17.27
CA VAL A 217 -22.24 -21.62 16.52
C VAL A 217 -22.56 -21.52 15.05
N PHE A 218 -23.85 -21.43 14.70
CA PHE A 218 -24.27 -21.27 13.32
C PHE A 218 -23.69 -20.00 12.68
N MET A 219 -23.71 -18.89 13.41
CA MET A 219 -23.13 -17.61 12.98
C MET A 219 -21.62 -17.70 12.71
N HIS A 220 -20.83 -18.24 13.65
CA HIS A 220 -19.38 -18.40 13.45
C HIS A 220 -19.05 -19.41 12.35
N TRP A 221 -19.97 -20.34 12.06
CA TRP A 221 -19.78 -21.37 11.06
C TRP A 221 -20.16 -20.93 9.64
N SER A 222 -21.30 -20.24 9.46
CA SER A 222 -21.89 -19.97 8.14
C SER A 222 -21.72 -18.54 7.65
N LEU A 223 -21.53 -17.56 8.55
CA LEU A 223 -21.40 -16.16 8.18
C LEU A 223 -20.03 -15.84 7.54
N PRO A 224 -18.88 -16.33 8.04
CA PRO A 224 -17.59 -16.14 7.37
C PRO A 224 -17.58 -16.72 5.94
N ALA A 225 -16.81 -16.11 5.04
CA ALA A 225 -16.64 -16.57 3.66
C ALA A 225 -15.89 -17.91 3.56
N ARG A 226 -15.17 -18.27 4.63
CA ARG A 226 -14.38 -19.48 4.73
C ARG A 226 -15.23 -20.66 5.18
N ARG A 227 -15.11 -21.80 4.50
CA ARG A 227 -15.72 -23.06 4.91
C ARG A 227 -15.00 -23.64 6.13
N LEU A 228 -15.52 -23.40 7.32
CA LEU A 228 -15.02 -23.97 8.57
C LEU A 228 -15.75 -25.26 8.91
N LYS A 229 -15.07 -26.21 9.57
CA LYS A 229 -15.73 -27.36 10.21
C LYS A 229 -16.38 -26.87 11.52
N ILE A 230 -17.61 -27.30 11.82
CA ILE A 230 -18.34 -26.89 13.05
C ILE A 230 -17.50 -27.08 14.32
N ARG A 231 -16.72 -28.16 14.40
CA ARG A 231 -15.85 -28.45 15.55
C ARG A 231 -14.82 -27.35 15.84
N LEU A 232 -14.43 -26.56 14.83
CA LEU A 232 -13.44 -25.49 14.97
C LEU A 232 -14.03 -24.21 15.55
N VAL A 233 -15.35 -24.03 15.47
CA VAL A 233 -16.01 -22.81 15.97
C VAL A 233 -16.58 -22.96 17.38
N LEU A 234 -16.82 -24.20 17.82
CA LEU A 234 -17.41 -24.52 19.12
C LEU A 234 -16.68 -23.87 20.31
N PRO A 235 -15.34 -23.93 20.45
CA PRO A 235 -14.67 -23.38 21.65
C PRO A 235 -14.87 -21.87 21.83
N GLY A 236 -14.79 -21.11 20.73
CA GLY A 236 -15.02 -19.68 20.70
C GLY A 236 -16.47 -19.32 20.97
N SER A 237 -17.43 -20.06 20.41
CA SER A 237 -18.85 -19.86 20.70
C SER A 237 -19.19 -20.15 22.17
N ILE A 238 -18.54 -21.14 22.79
CA ILE A 238 -18.67 -21.42 24.23
C ILE A 238 -18.13 -20.23 25.03
N LEU A 239 -16.92 -19.77 24.70
CA LEU A 239 -16.29 -18.62 25.35
C LEU A 239 -17.16 -17.37 25.27
N THR A 240 -17.71 -17.05 24.10
CA THR A 240 -18.61 -15.90 23.91
C THR A 240 -19.89 -16.06 24.73
N THR A 241 -20.49 -17.25 24.77
CA THR A 241 -21.74 -17.51 25.51
C THR A 241 -21.57 -17.29 27.02
N PHE A 242 -20.53 -17.89 27.61
CA PHE A 242 -20.21 -17.67 29.02
C PHE A 242 -19.81 -16.22 29.29
N GLY A 243 -19.03 -15.63 28.39
CA GLY A 243 -18.66 -14.21 28.45
C GLY A 243 -19.88 -13.29 28.48
N TRP A 244 -20.90 -13.55 27.66
CA TRP A 244 -22.15 -12.78 27.66
C TRP A 244 -22.95 -12.94 28.95
N ILE A 245 -23.03 -14.14 29.53
CA ILE A 245 -23.72 -14.35 30.82
C ILE A 245 -23.02 -13.57 31.95
N ILE A 246 -21.68 -13.66 32.00
CA ILE A 246 -20.87 -12.92 32.98
C ILE A 246 -21.00 -11.42 32.75
N SER A 247 -20.86 -10.97 31.50
CA SER A 247 -20.97 -9.56 31.13
C SER A 247 -22.36 -9.00 31.45
N ALA A 248 -23.45 -9.71 31.15
CA ALA A 248 -24.80 -9.30 31.51
C ALA A 248 -24.99 -9.17 33.03
N SER A 249 -24.40 -10.07 33.81
CA SER A 249 -24.44 -10.02 35.27
C SER A 249 -23.66 -8.82 35.82
N LEU A 250 -22.44 -8.60 35.33
CA LEU A 250 -21.60 -7.44 35.67
C LEU A 250 -22.27 -6.12 35.24
N PHE A 251 -22.89 -6.10 34.08
CA PHE A 251 -23.61 -4.96 33.56
C PHE A 251 -24.85 -4.64 34.41
N SER A 252 -25.56 -5.65 34.90
CA SER A 252 -26.66 -5.45 35.86
C SER A 252 -26.18 -4.83 37.18
N LEU A 253 -25.02 -5.26 37.70
CA LEU A 253 -24.40 -4.66 38.89
C LEU A 253 -23.95 -3.21 38.63
N PHE A 254 -23.33 -2.97 37.47
CA PHE A 254 -22.92 -1.65 37.02
C PHE A 254 -24.10 -0.67 36.97
N LEU A 255 -25.23 -1.09 36.38
CA LEU A 255 -26.45 -0.29 36.32
C LEU A 255 -27.09 0.01 37.67
N ARG A 256 -27.04 -0.93 38.63
CA ARG A 256 -27.56 -0.71 40.00
C ARG A 256 -26.77 0.38 40.74
N ASN A 257 -25.48 0.48 40.49
CA ASN A 257 -24.59 1.46 41.13
C ASN A 257 -24.59 2.83 40.40
N LEU A 258 -25.15 2.90 39.19
CA LEU A 258 -25.23 4.10 38.34
C LEU A 258 -26.47 4.97 38.61
N GLY A 259 -27.19 4.78 39.71
CA GLY A 259 -28.50 5.41 40.00
C GLY A 259 -28.58 6.93 39.83
N ASN A 260 -27.45 7.66 39.76
CA ASN A 260 -27.40 9.11 39.52
C ASN A 260 -26.97 9.52 38.09
N TYR A 261 -26.62 8.60 37.19
CA TYR A 261 -26.11 8.93 35.84
C TYR A 261 -27.21 9.47 34.91
N ASN A 262 -28.43 8.93 35.02
CA ASN A 262 -29.60 9.44 34.29
C ASN A 262 -30.05 10.83 34.78
N VAL A 263 -29.70 11.22 36.02
CA VAL A 263 -30.00 12.55 36.58
C VAL A 263 -29.14 13.64 35.91
N THR A 264 -27.92 13.29 35.48
CA THR A 264 -26.97 14.23 34.85
C THR A 264 -27.09 14.29 33.33
N TYR A 265 -27.34 13.17 32.64
CA TYR A 265 -27.28 13.08 31.18
C TYR A 265 -28.60 12.73 30.48
N GLY A 266 -29.70 12.51 31.21
CA GLY A 266 -31.03 12.25 30.63
C GLY A 266 -31.04 11.07 29.63
N SER A 267 -31.78 11.21 28.51
CA SER A 267 -31.91 10.17 27.48
C SER A 267 -30.62 9.85 26.72
N LEU A 268 -29.64 10.77 26.68
CA LEU A 268 -28.30 10.53 26.12
C LEU A 268 -27.54 9.47 26.93
N GLY A 269 -27.67 9.48 28.26
CA GLY A 269 -27.04 8.50 29.14
C GLY A 269 -27.48 7.07 28.84
N SER A 270 -28.77 6.87 28.51
CA SER A 270 -29.31 5.56 28.16
C SER A 270 -28.78 5.03 26.82
N ILE A 271 -28.57 5.89 25.83
CA ILE A 271 -27.99 5.50 24.54
C ILE A 271 -26.53 5.06 24.72
N VAL A 272 -25.74 5.81 25.49
CA VAL A 272 -24.34 5.47 25.80
C VAL A 272 -24.25 4.12 26.50
N VAL A 273 -25.13 3.87 27.46
CA VAL A 273 -25.22 2.58 28.17
C VAL A 273 -25.47 1.43 27.20
N VAL A 274 -26.45 1.56 26.29
CA VAL A 274 -26.73 0.54 25.27
C VAL A 274 -25.53 0.33 24.33
N LEU A 275 -24.87 1.41 23.92
CA LEU A 275 -23.71 1.34 23.05
C LEU A 275 -22.53 0.62 23.72
N VAL A 276 -22.28 0.89 25.00
CA VAL A 276 -21.26 0.18 25.80
C VAL A 276 -21.59 -1.30 25.94
N PHE A 277 -22.87 -1.64 26.15
CA PHE A 277 -23.31 -3.04 26.19
C PHE A 277 -23.08 -3.75 24.85
N PHE A 278 -23.42 -3.10 23.74
CA PHE A 278 -23.20 -3.65 22.39
C PHE A 278 -21.71 -3.77 22.07
N TYR A 279 -20.91 -2.81 22.49
CA TYR A 279 -19.45 -2.86 22.37
C TYR A 279 -18.85 -4.05 23.12
N ALA A 280 -19.21 -4.23 24.39
CA ALA A 280 -18.74 -5.36 25.20
C ALA A 280 -19.18 -6.70 24.58
N SER A 281 -20.43 -6.77 24.09
CA SER A 281 -20.98 -7.96 23.45
C SER A 281 -20.25 -8.31 22.15
N ALA A 282 -19.97 -7.30 21.31
CA ALA A 282 -19.23 -7.46 20.05
C ALA A 282 -17.77 -7.85 20.29
N ALA A 283 -17.12 -7.24 21.29
CA ALA A 283 -15.75 -7.59 21.67
C ALA A 283 -15.65 -9.05 22.11
N LEU A 284 -16.56 -9.54 22.96
CA LEU A 284 -16.59 -10.95 23.40
C LEU A 284 -16.83 -11.93 22.24
N LEU A 285 -17.61 -11.52 21.25
CA LEU A 285 -17.83 -12.30 20.03
C LEU A 285 -16.55 -12.39 19.20
N LEU A 286 -15.87 -11.27 18.95
CA LEU A 286 -14.63 -11.25 18.18
C LEU A 286 -13.49 -11.97 18.91
N ILE A 287 -13.38 -11.83 20.23
CA ILE A 287 -12.43 -12.60 21.05
C ILE A 287 -12.71 -14.11 20.91
N GLY A 288 -13.97 -14.53 20.85
CA GLY A 288 -14.36 -15.92 20.54
C GLY A 288 -13.84 -16.38 19.18
N ALA A 289 -13.96 -15.55 18.13
CA ALA A 289 -13.44 -15.85 16.81
C ALA A 289 -11.90 -15.95 16.78
N HIS A 290 -11.18 -14.98 17.38
CA HIS A 290 -9.71 -15.05 17.50
C HIS A 290 -9.25 -16.23 18.36
N PHE A 291 -10.04 -16.63 19.36
CA PHE A 291 -9.76 -17.81 20.18
C PHE A 291 -9.82 -19.09 19.36
N ASN A 292 -10.82 -19.24 18.49
CA ASN A 292 -10.88 -20.36 17.54
C ASN A 292 -9.65 -20.42 16.64
N VAL A 293 -9.23 -19.27 16.11
CA VAL A 293 -8.04 -19.17 15.25
C VAL A 293 -6.76 -19.49 16.02
N ALA A 294 -6.60 -18.97 17.24
CA ALA A 294 -5.40 -19.20 18.07
C ALA A 294 -5.30 -20.64 18.57
N LEU A 295 -6.44 -21.27 18.90
CA LEU A 295 -6.50 -22.64 19.40
C LEU A 295 -6.20 -23.66 18.29
N PHE A 296 -6.77 -23.46 17.10
CA PHE A 296 -6.61 -24.40 15.97
C PHE A 296 -5.56 -23.98 14.94
N LYS A 297 -4.83 -22.88 15.18
CA LYS A 297 -3.83 -22.30 14.27
C LYS A 297 -4.37 -22.15 12.84
N ILE A 298 -5.54 -21.53 12.72
CA ILE A 298 -6.17 -21.32 11.41
C ILE A 298 -5.34 -20.29 10.63
N GLU A 299 -4.65 -20.74 9.58
CA GLU A 299 -3.86 -19.86 8.70
C GLU A 299 -4.77 -19.00 7.82
N PRO A 300 -4.45 -17.72 7.53
CA PRO A 300 -5.27 -16.85 6.69
C PRO A 300 -5.55 -17.48 5.31
N SER A 301 -6.77 -17.33 4.78
CA SER A 301 -7.06 -17.78 3.42
C SER A 301 -6.39 -16.84 2.44
N SER A 302 -5.59 -17.37 1.52
CA SER A 302 -5.12 -16.63 0.35
C SER A 302 -6.34 -16.10 -0.44
N PRO A 303 -6.28 -14.87 -0.98
CA PRO A 303 -7.37 -14.34 -1.80
C PRO A 303 -7.68 -15.29 -2.96
N PRO A 304 -8.93 -15.32 -3.46
CA PRO A 304 -9.25 -16.20 -4.56
C PRO A 304 -8.46 -15.67 -5.77
N HIS A 305 -7.87 -16.57 -6.55
CA HIS A 305 -7.49 -16.20 -7.90
C HIS A 305 -8.77 -15.74 -8.64
N ARG A 306 -9.02 -14.43 -8.74
CA ARG A 306 -9.68 -13.90 -9.94
C ARG A 306 -8.81 -14.43 -11.06
N GLN A 307 -9.36 -15.28 -11.93
CA GLN A 307 -8.62 -15.80 -13.07
C GLN A 307 -8.01 -14.59 -13.78
N PRO A 308 -6.67 -14.42 -13.72
CA PRO A 308 -6.02 -13.66 -14.76
C PRO A 308 -6.27 -14.46 -16.03
N ASN A 309 -6.43 -13.79 -17.18
CA ASN A 309 -6.48 -14.45 -18.48
C ASN A 309 -5.57 -15.69 -18.50
N LEU A 310 -6.10 -16.84 -18.92
CA LEU A 310 -5.48 -18.18 -18.80
C LEU A 310 -4.02 -18.27 -19.30
N ALA A 311 -3.54 -17.28 -20.06
CA ALA A 311 -2.14 -17.12 -20.44
C ALA A 311 -1.20 -16.62 -19.30
N LEU A 312 -1.69 -15.85 -18.32
CA LEU A 312 -0.90 -15.27 -17.21
C LEU A 312 -0.83 -16.18 -15.96
N GLY A 313 -1.81 -17.07 -15.78
CA GLY A 313 -1.90 -17.98 -14.63
C GLY A 313 -0.85 -19.10 -14.66
N ALA A 314 -0.56 -19.64 -15.84
CA ALA A 314 0.50 -20.64 -16.01
C ALA A 314 1.89 -20.05 -15.71
N ILE A 315 2.08 -18.75 -15.97
CA ILE A 315 3.34 -18.05 -15.70
C ILE A 315 3.50 -17.83 -14.18
N THR A 316 2.44 -17.58 -13.41
CA THR A 316 2.53 -17.20 -11.98
C THR A 316 2.74 -18.36 -10.99
N GLU A 317 2.29 -19.57 -11.29
CA GLU A 317 2.43 -20.71 -10.37
C GLU A 317 3.71 -21.55 -10.64
N LEU A 318 4.09 -21.69 -11.91
CA LEU A 318 5.43 -22.18 -12.31
C LEU A 318 6.50 -21.19 -11.89
N SER A 319 6.28 -19.87 -12.05
CA SER A 319 7.22 -18.87 -11.51
C SER A 319 7.24 -18.87 -10.00
N ARG A 320 6.19 -19.09 -9.20
CA ARG A 320 6.35 -19.10 -7.72
C ARG A 320 7.17 -20.27 -7.20
N ARG A 321 7.08 -21.45 -7.80
CA ARG A 321 7.88 -22.63 -7.42
C ARG A 321 9.28 -22.58 -8.02
N ALA A 322 9.42 -22.15 -9.28
CA ALA A 322 10.71 -21.89 -9.89
C ALA A 322 11.42 -20.70 -9.21
N LEU A 323 10.74 -19.58 -8.96
CA LEU A 323 11.23 -18.45 -8.16
C LEU A 323 11.61 -18.94 -6.78
N ARG A 324 10.80 -19.60 -5.95
CA ARG A 324 11.29 -20.04 -4.62
C ARG A 324 12.53 -20.96 -4.67
N SER A 325 12.68 -21.75 -5.73
CA SER A 325 13.85 -22.60 -5.97
C SER A 325 15.05 -21.82 -6.52
N ILE A 326 14.83 -20.85 -7.40
CA ILE A 326 15.82 -19.94 -8.01
C ILE A 326 16.22 -18.87 -6.99
N PHE A 327 15.29 -18.20 -6.31
CA PHE A 327 15.48 -17.31 -5.16
C PHE A 327 16.36 -17.96 -4.09
N ARG A 328 16.15 -19.24 -3.74
CA ARG A 328 17.02 -19.93 -2.78
C ARG A 328 18.36 -20.38 -3.36
N SER A 329 18.44 -20.68 -4.65
CA SER A 329 19.68 -21.15 -5.30
C SER A 329 20.60 -20.00 -5.74
N THR A 330 20.03 -18.83 -6.08
CA THR A 330 20.73 -17.65 -6.62
C THR A 330 21.07 -16.65 -5.50
N MET A 331 20.21 -16.46 -4.48
CA MET A 331 20.50 -15.50 -3.39
C MET A 331 21.55 -15.96 -2.37
N THR A 332 21.84 -17.27 -2.26
CA THR A 332 22.88 -17.74 -1.32
C THR A 332 24.30 -17.51 -1.82
N MET A 333 24.51 -17.09 -3.08
CA MET A 333 25.86 -16.91 -3.63
C MET A 333 26.31 -15.45 -3.82
N ASP A 334 25.43 -14.43 -3.75
CA ASP A 334 25.76 -13.08 -4.26
C ASP A 334 25.78 -11.94 -3.21
N ARG A 335 25.45 -12.20 -1.94
CA ARG A 335 25.37 -11.13 -0.91
C ARG A 335 26.72 -10.53 -0.48
N GLN A 336 27.85 -11.05 -0.98
CA GLN A 336 29.20 -10.62 -0.61
C GLN A 336 30.12 -10.36 -1.81
N THR A 337 29.59 -10.35 -3.03
CA THR A 337 30.41 -10.15 -4.23
C THR A 337 31.05 -8.77 -4.21
N LYS A 338 32.38 -8.72 -4.20
CA LYS A 338 33.13 -7.49 -4.46
C LYS A 338 33.13 -7.24 -5.97
N HIS A 339 32.53 -6.15 -6.43
CA HIS A 339 32.48 -5.82 -7.85
C HIS A 339 33.79 -5.21 -8.35
N THR A 340 34.43 -4.38 -7.53
CA THR A 340 35.68 -3.70 -7.86
C THR A 340 36.48 -3.39 -6.60
N ALA A 341 37.80 -3.25 -6.75
CA ALA A 341 38.69 -2.77 -5.70
C ALA A 341 39.04 -1.31 -5.95
N PHE A 342 39.01 -0.49 -4.90
CA PHE A 342 39.24 0.94 -5.02
C PHE A 342 40.36 1.42 -4.09
N ALA A 343 41.45 1.86 -4.70
CA ALA A 343 42.63 2.34 -3.99
C ALA A 343 42.60 3.84 -3.68
N GLY A 344 41.64 4.61 -4.22
CA GLY A 344 41.47 6.03 -3.90
C GLY A 344 40.78 6.26 -2.56
N ARG A 345 40.56 7.53 -2.22
CA ARG A 345 39.67 7.98 -1.14
C ARG A 345 38.28 8.25 -1.69
N LEU A 346 37.27 8.01 -0.87
CA LEU A 346 35.87 8.31 -1.19
C LEU A 346 35.37 9.43 -0.27
N VAL A 347 35.01 10.57 -0.85
CA VAL A 347 34.41 11.69 -0.13
C VAL A 347 32.91 11.72 -0.43
N ILE A 348 32.08 11.57 0.60
CA ILE A 348 30.62 11.62 0.49
C ILE A 348 30.15 12.98 0.99
N ILE A 349 29.49 13.77 0.13
CA ILE A 349 28.84 15.02 0.53
C ILE A 349 27.35 14.76 0.76
N GLY A 350 26.86 15.09 1.95
CA GLY A 350 25.49 14.83 2.38
C GLY A 350 25.32 13.42 2.97
N PHE A 351 24.75 13.35 4.18
CA PHE A 351 24.55 12.08 4.89
C PHE A 351 23.11 11.89 5.38
N GLY A 352 22.16 12.30 4.53
CA GLY A 352 20.73 12.01 4.71
C GLY A 352 20.39 10.52 4.55
N SER A 353 19.16 10.20 4.20
CA SER A 353 18.73 8.79 4.05
C SER A 353 19.49 8.04 2.96
N ILE A 354 19.82 8.69 1.84
CA ILE A 354 20.56 8.05 0.75
C ILE A 354 22.01 7.80 1.16
N GLY A 355 22.69 8.79 1.76
CA GLY A 355 24.06 8.63 2.26
C GLY A 355 24.17 7.51 3.31
N GLN A 356 23.26 7.48 4.27
CA GLN A 356 23.19 6.42 5.29
C GLN A 356 22.88 5.05 4.69
N GLY A 357 21.99 4.98 3.71
CA GLY A 357 21.57 3.72 3.09
C GLY A 357 22.59 3.14 2.12
N VAL A 358 23.40 3.97 1.46
CA VAL A 358 24.41 3.50 0.48
C VAL A 358 25.73 3.10 1.13
N LEU A 359 26.10 3.69 2.28
CA LEU A 359 27.37 3.37 2.94
C LEU A 359 27.53 1.86 3.24
N PRO A 360 26.52 1.15 3.79
CA PRO A 360 26.60 -0.30 3.97
C PRO A 360 26.74 -1.07 2.64
N LEU A 361 26.19 -0.56 1.54
CA LEU A 361 26.30 -1.19 0.22
C LEU A 361 27.69 -1.01 -0.38
N ILE A 362 28.28 0.18 -0.23
CA ILE A 362 29.66 0.48 -0.63
C ILE A 362 30.62 -0.44 0.11
N LEU A 363 30.56 -0.47 1.44
CA LEU A 363 31.44 -1.32 2.26
C LEU A 363 31.24 -2.81 1.99
N ARG A 364 30.02 -3.22 1.57
CA ARG A 364 29.73 -4.59 1.17
C ARG A 364 30.35 -4.94 -0.18
N HIS A 365 30.22 -4.09 -1.19
CA HIS A 365 30.48 -4.46 -2.60
C HIS A 365 31.73 -3.84 -3.22
N ILE A 366 32.33 -2.85 -2.59
CA ILE A 366 33.58 -2.23 -3.04
C ILE A 366 34.66 -2.65 -2.05
N ASP A 367 35.80 -3.11 -2.56
CA ASP A 367 36.96 -3.42 -1.72
C ASP A 367 37.70 -2.10 -1.43
N ILE A 368 37.25 -1.43 -0.36
CA ILE A 368 37.76 -0.15 0.16
C ILE A 368 37.79 -0.21 1.69
N ALA A 369 38.84 0.34 2.30
CA ALA A 369 38.95 0.44 3.74
C ALA A 369 38.14 1.63 4.27
N ALA A 370 37.49 1.45 5.43
CA ALA A 370 36.60 2.48 6.01
C ALA A 370 37.34 3.79 6.36
N ASP A 371 38.64 3.73 6.67
CA ASP A 371 39.49 4.89 6.95
C ASP A 371 39.82 5.73 5.69
N ARG A 372 39.48 5.23 4.50
CA ARG A 372 39.55 5.96 3.23
C ARG A 372 38.24 6.62 2.83
N ILE A 373 37.20 6.50 3.66
CA ILE A 373 35.91 7.14 3.45
C ILE A 373 35.79 8.33 4.39
N THR A 374 35.41 9.48 3.84
CA THR A 374 35.10 10.69 4.62
C THR A 374 33.72 11.20 4.25
N ILE A 375 32.90 11.48 5.25
CA ILE A 375 31.57 12.07 5.10
C ILE A 375 31.65 13.55 5.48
N VAL A 376 31.11 14.43 4.64
CA VAL A 376 30.97 15.87 4.88
C VAL A 376 29.49 16.22 4.80
N THR A 377 28.92 16.79 5.87
CA THR A 377 27.48 17.07 5.96
C THR A 377 27.19 18.31 6.80
N ALA A 378 26.12 19.03 6.47
CA ALA A 378 25.67 20.19 7.24
C ALA A 378 25.01 19.80 8.58
N GLU A 379 24.44 18.60 8.66
CA GLU A 379 23.68 18.11 9.81
C GLU A 379 24.38 16.95 10.51
N ASP A 380 24.23 16.84 11.84
CA ASP A 380 24.72 15.72 12.66
C ASP A 380 23.95 14.40 12.42
N LYS A 381 22.88 14.44 11.61
CA LYS A 381 22.06 13.28 11.30
C LYS A 381 22.91 12.21 10.60
N GLY A 382 22.89 11.00 11.17
CA GLY A 382 23.65 9.85 10.65
C GLY A 382 25.04 9.66 11.25
N ALA A 383 25.51 10.54 12.14
CA ALA A 383 26.81 10.37 12.83
C ALA A 383 26.96 9.00 13.50
N SER A 384 25.88 8.45 14.08
CA SER A 384 25.86 7.10 14.67
C SER A 384 26.09 5.99 13.63
N VAL A 385 25.53 6.14 12.42
CA VAL A 385 25.70 5.18 11.31
C VAL A 385 27.14 5.23 10.78
N ALA A 386 27.72 6.42 10.66
CA ALA A 386 29.13 6.57 10.29
C ALA A 386 30.06 5.93 11.34
N ALA A 387 29.76 6.15 12.64
CA ALA A 387 30.52 5.58 13.75
C ALA A 387 30.42 4.04 13.82
N GLU A 388 29.25 3.46 13.52
CA GLU A 388 29.06 2.00 13.43
C GLU A 388 30.05 1.36 12.44
N HIS A 389 30.35 2.07 11.35
CA HIS A 389 31.26 1.61 10.31
C HIS A 389 32.70 2.13 10.44
N GLY A 390 33.02 2.92 11.48
CA GLY A 390 34.35 3.51 11.68
C GLY A 390 34.77 4.49 10.59
N VAL A 391 33.81 5.18 9.97
CA VAL A 391 34.02 6.13 8.87
C VAL A 391 34.18 7.55 9.42
N ALA A 392 35.10 8.34 8.84
CA ALA A 392 35.31 9.71 9.25
C ALA A 392 34.07 10.58 8.96
N PHE A 393 33.63 11.36 9.93
CA PHE A 393 32.43 12.20 9.85
C PHE A 393 32.77 13.65 10.18
N MET A 394 32.52 14.56 9.26
CA MET A 394 32.76 15.99 9.39
C MET A 394 31.43 16.76 9.25
N GLN A 395 31.01 17.38 10.35
CA GLN A 395 29.84 18.25 10.36
C GLN A 395 30.26 19.67 9.94
N GLU A 396 30.34 19.91 8.64
CA GLU A 396 30.65 21.21 8.06
C GLU A 396 29.78 21.43 6.80
N PRO A 397 28.97 22.50 6.75
CA PRO A 397 28.15 22.78 5.57
C PRO A 397 29.03 23.17 4.37
N VAL A 398 28.79 22.54 3.22
CA VAL A 398 29.45 22.89 1.96
C VAL A 398 28.72 24.07 1.33
N THR A 399 29.41 25.19 1.14
CA THR A 399 28.88 26.43 0.56
C THR A 399 29.68 26.87 -0.66
N ARG A 400 29.14 27.81 -1.42
CA ARG A 400 29.81 28.40 -2.58
C ARG A 400 31.18 29.01 -2.23
N GLU A 401 31.32 29.54 -1.02
CA GLU A 401 32.50 30.25 -0.55
C GLU A 401 33.58 29.29 -0.02
N ASN A 402 33.19 28.17 0.60
CA ASN A 402 34.15 27.30 1.31
C ASN A 402 34.48 25.99 0.58
N PHE A 403 33.67 25.54 -0.40
CA PHE A 403 33.77 24.16 -0.90
C PHE A 403 35.15 23.79 -1.44
N ARG A 404 35.84 24.74 -2.10
CA ARG A 404 37.19 24.52 -2.62
C ARG A 404 38.17 24.30 -1.49
N ASP A 405 38.22 25.19 -0.50
CA ASP A 405 39.16 25.08 0.62
C ASP A 405 38.86 23.86 1.50
N LEU A 406 37.57 23.55 1.69
CA LEU A 406 37.10 22.43 2.50
C LEU A 406 37.44 21.06 1.86
N LEU A 407 37.20 20.90 0.55
CA LEU A 407 37.34 19.62 -0.13
C LEU A 407 38.76 19.36 -0.66
N SER A 408 39.54 20.42 -0.92
CA SER A 408 40.91 20.32 -1.46
C SER A 408 41.86 19.39 -0.69
N PRO A 409 41.85 19.31 0.64
CA PRO A 409 42.69 18.37 1.39
C PRO A 409 42.24 16.90 1.25
N MET A 410 40.98 16.68 0.90
CA MET A 410 40.34 15.36 0.91
C MET A 410 40.26 14.72 -0.48
N LEU A 411 40.52 15.48 -1.55
CA LEU A 411 40.36 15.03 -2.93
C LEU A 411 41.63 15.24 -3.77
N ALA A 412 42.09 14.15 -4.39
CA ALA A 412 43.25 14.09 -5.27
C ALA A 412 42.94 13.22 -6.51
N GLU A 413 43.92 13.10 -7.42
CA GLU A 413 43.77 12.30 -8.63
C GLU A 413 43.46 10.83 -8.30
N GLY A 414 42.44 10.27 -8.94
CA GLY A 414 41.98 8.90 -8.71
C GLY A 414 41.07 8.71 -7.49
N ASP A 415 40.77 9.77 -6.73
CA ASP A 415 39.76 9.74 -5.67
C ASP A 415 38.33 9.82 -6.25
N PHE A 416 37.31 9.63 -5.41
CA PHE A 416 35.91 9.67 -5.79
C PHE A 416 35.14 10.67 -4.93
N LEU A 417 34.42 11.59 -5.58
CA LEU A 417 33.50 12.53 -4.96
C LEU A 417 32.04 12.10 -5.19
N LEU A 418 31.39 11.59 -4.15
CA LEU A 418 30.01 11.15 -4.18
C LEU A 418 29.11 12.23 -3.57
N ASN A 419 28.30 12.88 -4.41
CA ASN A 419 27.39 13.94 -3.99
C ASN A 419 25.97 13.41 -3.77
N LEU A 420 25.53 13.38 -2.52
CA LEU A 420 24.19 12.96 -2.07
C LEU A 420 23.56 14.04 -1.19
N SER A 421 23.86 15.30 -1.50
CA SER A 421 23.43 16.48 -0.75
C SER A 421 22.34 17.26 -1.47
N VAL A 422 21.70 18.15 -0.72
CA VAL A 422 20.81 19.20 -1.23
C VAL A 422 21.52 20.55 -1.07
N ASP A 423 21.10 21.57 -1.82
CA ASP A 423 21.63 22.95 -1.74
C ASP A 423 23.12 23.14 -2.10
N VAL A 424 23.79 22.11 -2.60
CA VAL A 424 25.21 22.13 -3.02
C VAL A 424 25.31 21.97 -4.52
N SER A 425 25.96 22.91 -5.21
CA SER A 425 25.92 22.90 -6.68
C SER A 425 26.67 21.73 -7.31
N SER A 426 25.94 20.86 -8.02
CA SER A 426 26.53 19.77 -8.81
C SER A 426 27.55 20.29 -9.83
N LEU A 427 27.23 21.37 -10.55
CA LEU A 427 28.11 21.95 -11.57
C LEU A 427 29.48 22.37 -11.00
N ALA A 428 29.47 23.03 -9.83
CA ALA A 428 30.70 23.47 -9.18
C ALA A 428 31.54 22.29 -8.67
N LEU A 429 30.88 21.25 -8.17
CA LEU A 429 31.55 20.03 -7.71
C LEU A 429 32.10 19.19 -8.87
N ILE A 430 31.39 19.10 -9.99
CA ILE A 430 31.87 18.43 -11.21
C ILE A 430 33.11 19.15 -11.72
N GLU A 431 33.06 20.46 -11.88
CA GLU A 431 34.22 21.25 -12.32
C GLU A 431 35.42 21.05 -11.38
N PHE A 432 35.19 21.09 -10.07
CA PHE A 432 36.24 20.83 -9.09
C PHE A 432 36.80 19.39 -9.16
N ALA A 433 35.94 18.39 -9.33
CA ALA A 433 36.37 16.99 -9.47
C ALA A 433 37.21 16.79 -10.75
N GLN A 434 36.80 17.40 -11.87
CA GLN A 434 37.56 17.41 -13.12
C GLN A 434 38.95 18.03 -12.94
N GLU A 435 39.03 19.21 -12.29
CA GLU A 435 40.30 19.88 -11.98
C GLU A 435 41.22 19.02 -11.09
N ARG A 436 40.63 18.21 -10.21
CA ARG A 436 41.36 17.36 -9.25
C ARG A 436 41.73 15.97 -9.78
N GLY A 437 41.26 15.61 -10.97
CA GLY A 437 41.45 14.24 -11.49
C GLY A 437 40.61 13.20 -10.77
N ALA A 438 39.50 13.59 -10.12
CA ALA A 438 38.66 12.73 -9.30
C ALA A 438 37.37 12.32 -10.02
N LEU A 439 36.90 11.11 -9.74
CA LEU A 439 35.60 10.61 -10.18
C LEU A 439 34.48 11.36 -9.47
N TYR A 440 33.32 11.45 -10.11
CA TYR A 440 32.15 12.11 -9.55
C TYR A 440 30.87 11.32 -9.81
N LEU A 441 29.94 11.34 -8.86
CA LEU A 441 28.56 10.91 -9.07
C LEU A 441 27.59 11.74 -8.22
N ASP A 442 26.45 12.11 -8.80
CA ASP A 442 25.29 12.64 -8.08
C ASP A 442 23.99 11.92 -8.46
N THR A 443 22.89 12.24 -7.74
CA THR A 443 21.54 11.69 -8.02
C THR A 443 20.58 12.74 -8.60
N CYS A 444 20.97 14.01 -8.59
CA CYS A 444 20.22 15.15 -9.13
C CYS A 444 21.20 16.26 -9.51
N ILE A 445 20.81 17.13 -10.46
CA ILE A 445 21.59 18.34 -10.77
C ILE A 445 21.11 19.44 -9.83
N GLU A 446 21.86 19.64 -8.76
CA GLU A 446 21.48 20.57 -7.71
C GLU A 446 22.13 21.95 -7.96
N PRO A 447 21.41 23.08 -7.76
CA PRO A 447 22.01 24.39 -7.66
C PRO A 447 22.53 24.66 -6.24
N TRP A 448 23.24 25.78 -6.07
CA TRP A 448 23.49 26.31 -4.72
C TRP A 448 22.18 26.72 -4.04
N ALA A 449 22.15 26.69 -2.71
CA ALA A 449 21.04 27.15 -1.87
C ALA A 449 20.33 28.41 -2.43
N GLY A 450 19.00 28.32 -2.55
CA GLY A 450 18.16 29.40 -3.09
C GLY A 450 18.06 29.46 -4.62
N GLY A 451 18.85 28.68 -5.36
CA GLY A 451 18.85 28.67 -6.83
C GLY A 451 17.51 28.25 -7.46
N TYR A 452 16.81 27.27 -6.86
CA TYR A 452 15.47 26.87 -7.32
C TYR A 452 14.43 27.99 -7.24
N THR A 453 14.61 28.92 -6.29
CA THR A 453 13.68 30.01 -6.00
C THR A 453 14.14 31.36 -6.51
N ASP A 454 15.25 31.45 -7.25
CA ASP A 454 15.81 32.71 -7.72
C ASP A 454 14.90 33.39 -8.75
N THR A 455 14.09 34.34 -8.30
CA THR A 455 13.15 35.06 -9.16
C THR A 455 13.82 35.97 -10.20
N SER A 456 15.13 36.18 -10.13
CA SER A 456 15.88 36.90 -11.18
C SER A 456 16.04 36.05 -12.45
N LEU A 457 15.94 34.71 -12.33
CA LEU A 457 15.99 33.77 -13.43
C LEU A 457 14.59 33.42 -13.94
N SER A 458 14.47 33.25 -15.26
CA SER A 458 13.22 32.78 -15.89
C SER A 458 12.86 31.37 -15.40
N ALA A 459 11.58 31.01 -15.49
CA ALA A 459 11.13 29.65 -15.17
C ALA A 459 11.85 28.59 -16.02
N SER A 460 12.16 28.91 -17.29
CA SER A 460 12.96 28.07 -18.18
C SER A 460 14.41 27.90 -17.67
N ALA A 461 15.05 28.96 -17.18
CA ALA A 461 16.42 28.89 -16.69
C ALA A 461 16.56 28.14 -15.35
N ARG A 462 15.52 28.15 -14.50
CA ARG A 462 15.48 27.41 -13.22
C ARG A 462 14.91 25.99 -13.31
N SER A 463 14.56 25.58 -14.52
CA SER A 463 14.01 24.26 -14.79
C SER A 463 15.10 23.19 -14.78
N ASN A 464 14.73 21.91 -14.67
CA ASN A 464 15.71 20.83 -14.82
C ASN A 464 16.31 20.81 -16.21
N TYR A 465 15.58 21.26 -17.25
CA TYR A 465 16.15 21.45 -18.57
C TYR A 465 17.27 22.50 -18.54
N GLY A 466 17.03 23.64 -17.89
CA GLY A 466 18.02 24.71 -17.72
C GLY A 466 19.28 24.27 -16.96
N LEU A 467 19.11 23.46 -15.91
CA LEU A 467 20.21 22.90 -15.13
C LEU A 467 20.99 21.83 -15.93
N ARG A 468 20.26 20.96 -16.67
CA ARG A 468 20.87 19.95 -17.55
C ARG A 468 21.71 20.57 -18.66
N GLU A 469 21.22 21.61 -19.34
CA GLU A 469 21.98 22.29 -20.40
C GLU A 469 23.30 22.89 -19.87
N GLN A 470 23.31 23.41 -18.63
CA GLN A 470 24.55 23.86 -17.99
C GLN A 470 25.50 22.70 -17.69
N ALA A 471 24.99 21.54 -17.25
CA ALA A 471 25.81 20.35 -17.03
C ALA A 471 26.38 19.78 -18.34
N LEU A 472 25.60 19.77 -19.42
CA LEU A 472 26.07 19.37 -20.75
C LEU A 472 27.14 20.32 -21.30
N ALA A 473 27.10 21.61 -20.97
CA ALA A 473 28.17 22.54 -21.32
C ALA A 473 29.51 22.15 -20.67
N LEU A 474 29.50 21.56 -19.46
CA LEU A 474 30.72 21.03 -18.82
C LEU A 474 31.29 19.82 -19.58
N LYS A 475 30.43 18.99 -20.18
CA LYS A 475 30.87 17.87 -21.02
C LYS A 475 31.73 18.33 -22.19
N ALA A 476 31.37 19.44 -22.83
CA ALA A 476 32.16 20.04 -23.91
C ALA A 476 33.48 20.64 -23.41
N LYS A 477 33.52 21.12 -22.17
CA LYS A 477 34.71 21.72 -21.55
C LYS A 477 35.77 20.68 -21.16
N PHE A 478 35.36 19.49 -20.73
CA PHE A 478 36.26 18.43 -20.23
C PHE A 478 36.13 17.12 -21.04
N PRO A 479 36.45 17.11 -22.35
CA PRO A 479 36.34 15.91 -23.17
C PRO A 479 37.35 14.84 -22.71
N GLY A 480 36.86 13.67 -22.32
CA GLY A 480 37.70 12.54 -21.91
C GLY A 480 38.41 12.72 -20.55
N GLY A 481 37.96 13.67 -19.72
CA GLY A 481 38.42 13.80 -18.33
C GLY A 481 37.95 12.65 -17.42
N PRO A 482 38.21 12.73 -16.10
CA PRO A 482 37.66 11.81 -15.11
C PRO A 482 36.16 11.63 -15.29
N THR A 483 35.66 10.43 -15.05
CA THR A 483 34.23 10.16 -15.19
C THR A 483 33.42 10.89 -14.14
N ALA A 484 32.45 11.69 -14.60
CA ALA A 484 31.44 12.34 -13.79
C ALA A 484 30.06 11.84 -14.23
N VAL A 485 29.45 10.99 -13.40
CA VAL A 485 28.13 10.42 -13.67
C VAL A 485 27.07 11.39 -13.13
N LEU A 486 26.30 11.97 -14.03
CA LEU A 486 25.16 12.79 -13.66
C LEU A 486 23.96 11.90 -13.28
N THR A 487 23.18 12.36 -12.32
CA THR A 487 21.77 11.98 -12.13
C THR A 487 21.53 10.48 -12.05
N HIS A 488 22.37 9.77 -11.29
CA HIS A 488 22.33 8.30 -11.19
C HIS A 488 21.85 7.80 -9.83
N GLY A 489 20.56 8.05 -9.58
CA GLY A 489 19.77 7.41 -8.53
C GLY A 489 18.82 6.35 -9.11
N ALA A 490 17.65 6.17 -8.50
CA ALA A 490 16.63 5.29 -9.05
C ALA A 490 15.99 5.90 -10.31
N ASN A 491 15.50 7.14 -10.17
CA ASN A 491 14.92 8.01 -11.16
C ASN A 491 15.28 9.44 -10.71
N PRO A 492 16.09 10.22 -11.46
CA PRO A 492 16.83 9.80 -12.66
C PRO A 492 17.87 8.71 -12.35
N GLY A 493 18.28 7.95 -13.37
CA GLY A 493 19.34 6.94 -13.23
C GLY A 493 18.91 5.56 -13.69
N HIS A 494 18.55 4.70 -12.74
CA HIS A 494 18.25 3.29 -13.01
C HIS A 494 17.13 3.07 -14.03
N VAL A 495 16.13 3.96 -14.04
CA VAL A 495 15.03 3.92 -15.01
C VAL A 495 15.49 4.03 -16.46
N SER A 496 16.59 4.73 -16.75
CA SER A 496 17.15 4.79 -18.11
C SER A 496 17.64 3.43 -18.59
N HIS A 497 18.15 2.61 -17.67
CA HIS A 497 18.53 1.22 -17.97
C HIS A 497 17.31 0.33 -18.18
N LEU A 498 16.24 0.56 -17.42
CA LEU A 498 14.95 -0.11 -17.61
C LEU A 498 14.32 0.25 -18.96
N VAL A 499 14.45 1.48 -19.45
CA VAL A 499 13.97 1.86 -20.80
C VAL A 499 14.69 1.04 -21.87
N LYS A 500 16.02 0.93 -21.80
CA LYS A 500 16.80 0.11 -22.75
C LYS A 500 16.37 -1.36 -22.72
N GLN A 501 16.24 -1.94 -21.54
CA GLN A 501 15.75 -3.32 -21.41
C GLN A 501 14.30 -3.46 -21.94
N GLY A 502 13.43 -2.50 -21.63
CA GLY A 502 12.04 -2.51 -22.06
C GLY A 502 11.88 -2.43 -23.57
N LEU A 503 12.70 -1.63 -24.26
CA LEU A 503 12.75 -1.60 -25.73
C LEU A 503 13.11 -2.96 -26.32
N LEU A 504 14.06 -3.69 -25.72
CA LEU A 504 14.43 -5.03 -26.16
C LEU A 504 13.32 -6.06 -25.90
N ASP A 505 12.66 -5.97 -24.74
CA ASP A 505 11.52 -6.83 -24.41
C ASP A 505 10.35 -6.64 -25.38
N ILE A 506 10.04 -5.38 -25.71
CA ILE A 506 9.01 -5.04 -26.70
C ILE A 506 9.42 -5.57 -28.08
N ALA A 507 10.66 -5.34 -28.51
CA ALA A 507 11.17 -5.85 -29.78
C ALA A 507 10.98 -7.37 -29.90
N ALA A 508 11.39 -8.11 -28.86
CA ALA A 508 11.18 -9.55 -28.80
C ALA A 508 9.69 -9.93 -28.86
N ALA A 509 8.82 -9.21 -28.14
CA ALA A 509 7.38 -9.49 -28.10
C ALA A 509 6.64 -9.20 -29.42
N VAL A 510 7.16 -8.30 -30.26
CA VAL A 510 6.61 -8.02 -31.60
C VAL A 510 7.29 -8.84 -32.71
N GLY A 511 8.22 -9.72 -32.37
CA GLY A 511 8.95 -10.56 -33.34
C GLY A 511 10.08 -9.83 -34.07
N GLU A 512 10.48 -8.66 -33.58
CA GLU A 512 11.61 -7.89 -34.10
C GLU A 512 12.92 -8.41 -33.51
N LYS A 513 13.76 -9.00 -34.37
CA LYS A 513 15.12 -9.43 -33.97
C LYS A 513 16.03 -8.20 -33.89
N ALA A 514 16.08 -7.57 -32.73
CA ALA A 514 17.03 -6.50 -32.44
C ALA A 514 18.13 -7.03 -31.51
N ALA A 515 19.39 -6.93 -31.95
CA ALA A 515 20.51 -7.01 -31.01
C ALA A 515 20.54 -5.72 -30.17
N PRO A 516 21.02 -5.76 -28.91
CA PRO A 516 21.19 -4.55 -28.09
C PRO A 516 22.01 -3.49 -28.84
N PRO A 517 21.45 -2.30 -29.12
CA PRO A 517 22.20 -1.23 -29.77
C PRO A 517 23.39 -0.77 -28.91
N ASN A 518 24.49 -0.40 -29.56
CA ASN A 518 25.71 0.08 -28.92
C ASN A 518 25.94 1.59 -29.08
N SER A 519 24.99 2.32 -29.67
CA SER A 519 25.06 3.76 -29.88
C SER A 519 23.72 4.43 -29.58
N ARG A 520 23.76 5.75 -29.32
CA ARG A 520 22.57 6.59 -29.12
C ARG A 520 21.61 6.49 -30.31
N GLU A 521 22.15 6.59 -31.53
CA GLU A 521 21.39 6.55 -32.78
C GLU A 521 20.70 5.19 -32.94
N GLY A 522 21.38 4.10 -32.56
CA GLY A 522 20.81 2.75 -32.60
C GLY A 522 19.64 2.58 -31.64
N TRP A 523 19.73 3.13 -30.42
CA TRP A 523 18.62 3.12 -29.44
C TRP A 523 17.44 3.98 -29.91
N ALA A 524 17.69 5.18 -30.40
CA ALA A 524 16.67 6.07 -30.96
C ALA A 524 15.97 5.42 -32.17
N ALA A 525 16.73 4.80 -33.08
CA ALA A 525 16.18 4.08 -34.23
C ALA A 525 15.32 2.88 -33.82
N LEU A 526 15.73 2.14 -32.77
CA LEU A 526 14.93 1.04 -32.23
C LEU A 526 13.60 1.56 -31.65
N ALA A 527 13.62 2.59 -30.82
CA ALA A 527 12.42 3.19 -30.24
C ALA A 527 11.45 3.69 -31.34
N ARG A 528 11.98 4.37 -32.38
CA ARG A 528 11.23 4.77 -33.57
C ARG A 528 10.59 3.57 -34.28
N LYS A 529 11.39 2.52 -34.53
CA LYS A 529 10.94 1.31 -35.23
C LYS A 529 9.79 0.61 -34.49
N LEU A 530 9.87 0.55 -33.17
CA LEU A 530 8.84 -0.06 -32.32
C LEU A 530 7.59 0.82 -32.19
N GLY A 531 7.66 2.09 -32.62
CA GLY A 531 6.55 3.04 -32.53
C GLY A 531 6.24 3.47 -31.10
N VAL A 532 7.25 3.50 -30.22
CA VAL A 532 7.05 4.00 -28.84
C VAL A 532 6.78 5.50 -28.89
N LYS A 533 5.62 5.91 -28.40
CA LYS A 533 5.18 7.32 -28.39
C LYS A 533 5.42 7.98 -27.06
N VAL A 534 5.12 7.28 -25.96
CA VAL A 534 5.15 7.82 -24.61
C VAL A 534 5.98 6.91 -23.73
N ILE A 535 6.81 7.47 -22.86
CA ILE A 535 7.48 6.79 -21.76
C ILE A 535 7.11 7.53 -20.48
N HIS A 536 6.27 6.91 -19.65
CA HIS A 536 6.14 7.39 -18.28
C HIS A 536 7.20 6.73 -17.42
N ILE A 537 7.84 7.51 -16.55
CA ILE A 537 8.42 6.96 -15.34
C ILE A 537 7.23 6.74 -14.40
N ALA A 538 6.72 5.52 -14.32
CA ALA A 538 5.45 5.22 -13.67
C ALA A 538 5.72 4.60 -12.31
N GLU A 539 5.44 5.38 -11.26
CA GLU A 539 5.76 5.04 -9.88
C GLU A 539 4.53 5.11 -8.98
N ARG A 540 4.34 4.06 -8.17
CA ARG A 540 3.39 4.04 -7.06
C ARG A 540 4.07 3.60 -5.78
N ASP A 541 4.20 4.54 -4.85
CA ASP A 541 4.60 4.26 -3.47
C ASP A 541 3.35 4.01 -2.61
N SER A 542 3.33 2.86 -1.95
CA SER A 542 2.26 2.42 -1.04
C SER A 542 2.74 2.24 0.40
N GLN A 543 3.98 2.64 0.70
CA GLN A 543 4.54 2.55 2.04
C GLN A 543 3.72 3.38 3.03
N LYS A 544 3.43 2.75 4.17
CA LYS A 544 2.56 3.30 5.20
C LYS A 544 3.23 3.26 6.56
N ALA A 545 3.22 4.39 7.26
CA ALA A 545 3.65 4.47 8.65
C ALA A 545 2.56 4.02 9.65
N ASN A 546 2.98 3.63 10.85
CA ASN A 546 2.08 3.45 11.99
C ASN A 546 1.65 4.77 12.65
N ILE A 547 2.28 5.88 12.28
CA ILE A 547 1.98 7.24 12.76
C ILE A 547 1.32 8.00 11.60
N PRO A 548 0.03 8.40 11.74
CA PRO A 548 -0.63 9.19 10.70
C PRO A 548 0.01 10.58 10.58
N LYS A 549 0.02 11.14 9.37
CA LYS A 549 0.42 12.52 9.12
C LYS A 549 -0.28 13.51 10.05
N ALA A 550 0.50 14.43 10.66
CA ALA A 550 -0.04 15.56 11.43
C ALA A 550 -0.42 16.75 10.53
N ILE A 551 -1.31 17.62 11.02
CA ILE A 551 -1.57 18.93 10.40
C ILE A 551 -0.32 19.80 10.54
N GLY A 552 0.06 20.53 9.49
CA GLY A 552 1.29 21.35 9.50
C GLY A 552 2.58 20.52 9.46
N GLU A 553 2.51 19.27 8.98
CA GLU A 553 3.66 18.39 8.79
C GLU A 553 3.70 17.89 7.34
N PHE A 554 4.86 18.01 6.68
CA PHE A 554 5.14 17.32 5.43
C PHE A 554 5.76 15.95 5.72
N VAL A 555 5.19 14.88 5.17
CA VAL A 555 5.62 13.50 5.37
C VAL A 555 5.98 12.90 4.02
N ASN A 556 7.12 12.22 3.93
CA ASN A 556 7.53 11.54 2.71
C ASN A 556 8.41 10.31 3.01
N THR A 557 8.66 9.46 2.01
CA THR A 557 9.54 8.26 2.09
C THR A 557 10.98 8.54 1.67
N TRP A 558 11.22 9.71 1.07
CA TRP A 558 12.53 10.27 0.74
C TRP A 558 12.56 11.78 1.01
N SER A 559 13.64 12.47 0.63
CA SER A 559 13.90 13.88 0.96
C SER A 559 12.66 14.76 0.79
N VAL A 560 12.20 15.35 1.91
CA VAL A 560 11.06 16.29 1.89
C VAL A 560 11.46 17.57 1.14
N ASP A 561 12.66 18.07 1.39
CA ASP A 561 13.14 19.29 0.76
C ASP A 561 13.39 19.12 -0.74
N GLY A 562 13.97 17.99 -1.15
CA GLY A 562 14.12 17.66 -2.57
C GLY A 562 12.77 17.56 -3.27
N PHE A 563 11.83 16.80 -2.69
CA PHE A 563 10.50 16.62 -3.27
C PHE A 563 9.70 17.93 -3.38
N VAL A 564 9.79 18.83 -2.38
CA VAL A 564 9.13 20.15 -2.45
C VAL A 564 9.84 21.06 -3.44
N GLY A 565 11.19 21.03 -3.51
CA GLY A 565 11.97 21.78 -4.48
C GLY A 565 11.54 21.45 -5.91
N GLU A 566 11.57 20.17 -6.27
CA GLU A 566 11.16 19.65 -7.58
C GLU A 566 9.64 19.83 -7.82
N GLY A 567 8.82 19.55 -6.82
CA GLY A 567 7.36 19.66 -6.92
C GLY A 567 6.88 21.10 -7.15
N CYS A 568 7.63 22.09 -6.67
CA CYS A 568 7.35 23.52 -6.85
C CYS A 568 7.94 24.09 -8.16
N GLN A 569 8.89 23.40 -8.79
CA GLN A 569 9.38 23.77 -10.12
C GLN A 569 8.28 23.61 -11.18
N PRO A 570 8.42 24.27 -12.35
CA PRO A 570 7.52 24.05 -13.47
C PRO A 570 7.36 22.56 -13.80
N ALA A 571 6.13 22.14 -14.12
CA ALA A 571 5.90 20.80 -14.64
C ALA A 571 6.66 20.65 -15.97
N GLU A 572 7.54 19.66 -16.10
CA GLU A 572 8.39 19.46 -17.29
C GLU A 572 8.25 18.07 -17.88
N LEU A 573 8.33 18.01 -19.20
CA LEU A 573 8.25 16.78 -19.96
C LEU A 573 9.02 16.89 -21.26
N GLY A 574 9.70 15.81 -21.62
CA GLY A 574 10.17 15.56 -22.98
C GLY A 574 8.97 15.56 -23.93
N TRP A 575 9.08 16.26 -25.05
CA TRP A 575 7.95 16.52 -25.94
C TRP A 575 8.06 15.71 -27.23
N GLY A 576 7.21 14.70 -27.35
CA GLY A 576 7.24 13.77 -28.48
C GLY A 576 6.80 14.39 -29.80
N THR A 577 7.34 13.87 -30.90
CA THR A 577 6.96 14.30 -32.26
C THR A 577 5.56 13.84 -32.66
N HIS A 578 4.94 12.91 -31.93
CA HIS A 578 3.56 12.46 -32.19
C HIS A 578 2.49 13.39 -31.61
N GLU A 579 2.86 14.28 -30.69
CA GLU A 579 1.91 15.16 -30.01
C GLU A 579 1.34 16.20 -30.97
N ARG A 580 0.01 16.27 -31.06
CA ARG A 580 -0.73 17.16 -31.97
C ARG A 580 -1.31 18.38 -31.25
N HIS A 581 -1.43 18.30 -29.93
CA HIS A 581 -2.10 19.29 -29.10
C HIS A 581 -1.09 19.93 -28.16
N PHE A 582 -0.69 21.16 -28.48
CA PHE A 582 0.18 21.92 -27.58
C PHE A 582 -0.66 22.53 -26.45
N PRO A 583 -0.30 22.36 -25.17
CA PRO A 583 -1.07 22.90 -24.05
C PRO A 583 -1.08 24.43 -24.03
N ASP A 584 -2.23 25.05 -23.72
CA ASP A 584 -2.38 26.52 -23.68
C ASP A 584 -1.44 27.22 -22.69
N ASP A 585 -1.15 26.54 -21.58
CA ASP A 585 -0.21 27.00 -20.55
C ASP A 585 1.19 26.40 -20.71
N GLY A 586 1.45 25.70 -21.82
CA GLY A 586 2.76 25.18 -22.19
C GLY A 586 3.67 26.26 -22.76
N ALA A 587 4.98 26.05 -22.63
CA ALA A 587 6.02 26.87 -23.22
C ALA A 587 7.22 26.01 -23.64
N ARG A 588 7.94 26.48 -24.66
CA ARG A 588 9.21 25.89 -25.11
C ARG A 588 10.38 26.64 -24.49
N HIS A 589 11.51 25.96 -24.36
CA HIS A 589 12.77 26.60 -24.03
C HIS A 589 13.34 27.30 -25.27
N ASP A 590 13.99 28.45 -25.07
CA ASP A 590 14.62 29.30 -26.07
C ASP A 590 16.10 28.92 -26.34
N PHE A 591 16.61 27.92 -25.62
CA PHE A 591 17.97 27.39 -25.74
C PHE A 591 17.98 25.84 -25.66
N GLY A 592 19.14 25.24 -25.92
CA GLY A 592 19.36 23.79 -25.87
C GLY A 592 18.78 22.99 -27.03
N ALA A 593 18.71 21.66 -26.89
CA ALA A 593 18.31 20.73 -27.97
C ALA A 593 16.80 20.73 -28.32
N GLY A 594 15.98 21.48 -27.58
CA GLY A 594 14.53 21.59 -27.82
C GLY A 594 13.77 20.27 -27.57
N ALA A 595 14.30 19.41 -26.70
CA ALA A 595 13.75 18.09 -26.39
C ALA A 595 12.54 18.12 -25.45
N ALA A 596 12.35 19.21 -24.69
CA ALA A 596 11.34 19.33 -23.66
C ALA A 596 10.45 20.57 -23.81
N ILE A 597 9.33 20.55 -23.10
CA ILE A 597 8.51 21.71 -22.81
C ILE A 597 8.30 21.80 -21.30
N TYR A 598 7.83 22.96 -20.84
CA TYR A 598 7.38 23.15 -19.47
C TYR A 598 5.99 23.76 -19.44
N LEU A 599 5.25 23.50 -18.37
CA LEU A 599 3.97 24.16 -18.08
C LEU A 599 4.19 25.31 -17.10
N LYS A 600 3.44 26.40 -17.26
CA LYS A 600 3.53 27.59 -16.41
C LYS A 600 2.85 27.40 -15.05
N ARG A 601 3.09 26.26 -14.39
CA ARG A 601 2.57 25.89 -13.07
C ARG A 601 3.44 24.82 -12.40
N PRO A 602 3.40 24.69 -11.06
CA PRO A 602 4.16 23.68 -10.33
C PRO A 602 3.86 22.25 -10.76
N GLY A 603 4.87 21.39 -10.86
CA GLY A 603 4.72 19.98 -11.24
C GLY A 603 3.79 19.19 -10.32
N ALA A 604 3.91 19.41 -9.01
CA ALA A 604 3.04 18.78 -8.00
C ALA A 604 1.57 19.26 -8.07
N SER A 605 1.26 20.29 -8.87
CA SER A 605 -0.11 20.74 -9.14
C SER A 605 -0.75 20.04 -10.35
N VAL A 606 0.07 19.39 -11.19
CA VAL A 606 -0.35 18.78 -12.44
C VAL A 606 -0.54 17.30 -12.26
N ARG A 607 -1.76 16.83 -12.50
CA ARG A 607 -2.09 15.41 -12.46
C ARG A 607 -2.09 14.85 -13.88
N ILE A 608 -1.58 13.63 -14.02
CA ILE A 608 -1.58 12.86 -15.26
C ILE A 608 -2.14 11.47 -15.01
N ARG A 609 -2.78 10.89 -16.01
CA ARG A 609 -3.27 9.50 -15.99
C ARG A 609 -2.15 8.56 -16.37
N THR A 610 -1.91 7.55 -15.55
CA THR A 610 -0.87 6.55 -15.76
C THR A 610 -1.32 5.18 -15.26
N TRP A 611 -0.43 4.20 -15.32
CA TRP A 611 -0.72 2.83 -14.95
C TRP A 611 0.53 2.11 -14.42
N THR A 612 0.36 1.28 -13.39
CA THR A 612 1.34 0.29 -12.92
C THR A 612 0.68 -1.07 -12.71
N PRO A 613 1.43 -2.19 -12.69
CA PRO A 613 0.85 -3.53 -12.59
C PRO A 613 0.02 -3.80 -11.33
N MET A 614 0.47 -3.33 -10.17
CA MET A 614 -0.21 -3.62 -8.90
C MET A 614 -1.39 -2.70 -8.63
N GLU A 615 -1.30 -1.43 -9.06
CA GLU A 615 -2.37 -0.45 -8.87
C GLU A 615 -3.43 -0.50 -9.99
N GLY A 616 -3.01 -0.78 -11.22
CA GLY A 616 -3.81 -0.52 -12.40
C GLY A 616 -3.77 0.98 -12.76
N PRO A 617 -4.87 1.55 -13.28
CA PRO A 617 -4.89 2.98 -13.66
C PRO A 617 -5.03 3.91 -12.45
N PHE A 618 -4.21 4.96 -12.39
CA PHE A 618 -4.25 5.98 -11.34
C PHE A 618 -3.79 7.36 -11.84
N HIS A 619 -3.83 8.36 -10.95
CA HIS A 619 -3.28 9.68 -11.21
C HIS A 619 -1.90 9.84 -10.56
N GLY A 620 -0.89 10.15 -11.36
CA GLY A 620 0.41 10.62 -10.87
C GLY A 620 0.52 12.14 -10.94
N PHE A 621 1.48 12.71 -10.22
CA PHE A 621 1.93 14.08 -10.38
C PHE A 621 2.99 14.17 -11.49
N LEU A 622 2.92 15.23 -12.30
CA LEU A 622 3.90 15.54 -13.35
C LEU A 622 5.00 16.41 -12.77
N ILE A 623 5.80 15.82 -11.87
CA ILE A 623 6.94 16.48 -11.27
C ILE A 623 8.10 16.47 -12.27
N THR A 624 8.85 17.57 -12.33
CA THR A 624 10.02 17.65 -13.21
C THR A 624 11.10 16.67 -12.76
N HIS A 625 11.78 16.06 -13.71
CA HIS A 625 12.82 15.07 -13.46
C HIS A 625 13.83 15.10 -14.61
N SER A 626 15.12 14.90 -14.34
CA SER A 626 16.15 15.00 -15.38
C SER A 626 15.96 13.98 -16.50
N GLU A 627 15.53 12.76 -16.17
CA GLU A 627 15.30 11.69 -17.14
C GLU A 627 14.11 11.96 -18.07
N ALA A 628 13.16 12.78 -17.63
CA ALA A 628 12.08 13.26 -18.50
C ALA A 628 12.61 14.07 -19.68
N ILE A 629 13.80 14.68 -19.55
CA ILE A 629 14.45 15.47 -20.60
C ILE A 629 15.51 14.63 -21.31
N SER A 630 16.40 13.96 -20.56
CA SER A 630 17.52 13.21 -21.12
C SER A 630 17.04 12.02 -21.96
N LEU A 631 15.98 11.31 -21.59
CA LEU A 631 15.46 10.19 -22.39
C LEU A 631 14.83 10.65 -23.71
N ALA A 632 14.04 11.72 -23.69
CA ALA A 632 13.49 12.31 -24.92
C ALA A 632 14.62 12.77 -25.85
N ASP A 633 15.63 13.45 -25.32
CA ASP A 633 16.80 13.85 -26.08
C ASP A 633 17.55 12.63 -26.64
N TYR A 634 17.94 11.68 -25.78
CA TYR A 634 18.70 10.48 -26.13
C TYR A 634 18.02 9.62 -27.21
N LEU A 635 16.69 9.49 -27.15
CA LEU A 635 15.89 8.71 -28.11
C LEU A 635 15.42 9.52 -29.33
N THR A 636 15.93 10.74 -29.53
CA THR A 636 15.61 11.55 -30.71
C THR A 636 16.30 11.01 -31.95
N VAL A 637 15.55 10.85 -33.05
CA VAL A 637 16.10 10.67 -34.40
C VAL A 637 15.95 11.97 -35.16
N GLU A 638 17.06 12.46 -35.71
CA GLU A 638 17.09 13.68 -36.53
C GLU A 638 17.39 13.36 -37.99
N GLU A 639 16.70 14.02 -38.91
CA GLU A 639 16.98 13.99 -40.35
C GLU A 639 17.03 15.43 -40.85
N GLY A 640 18.16 15.83 -41.44
CA GLY A 640 18.35 17.22 -41.93
C GLY A 640 18.25 18.30 -40.84
N GLY A 641 18.68 17.99 -39.61
CA GLY A 641 18.62 18.92 -38.47
C GLY A 641 17.22 19.13 -37.88
N LYS A 642 16.26 18.25 -38.21
CA LYS A 642 14.91 18.25 -37.63
C LYS A 642 14.64 16.93 -36.94
N ALA A 643 14.10 16.98 -35.72
CA ALA A 643 13.60 15.80 -35.03
C ALA A 643 12.42 15.19 -35.80
N VAL A 644 12.64 14.02 -36.40
CA VAL A 644 11.60 13.24 -37.10
C VAL A 644 10.95 12.18 -36.21
N TYR A 645 11.62 11.83 -35.11
CA TYR A 645 11.08 10.99 -34.06
C TYR A 645 11.62 11.44 -32.71
N ARG A 646 10.74 11.53 -31.73
CA ARG A 646 11.05 11.69 -30.31
C ARG A 646 9.86 11.17 -29.50
N PRO A 647 10.06 10.41 -28.41
CA PRO A 647 8.98 10.05 -27.51
C PRO A 647 8.65 11.21 -26.55
N THR A 648 7.39 11.31 -26.12
CA THR A 648 7.04 12.10 -24.93
C THR A 648 7.51 11.35 -23.70
N THR A 649 8.27 12.00 -22.82
CA THR A 649 8.83 11.36 -21.62
C THR A 649 8.60 12.22 -20.39
N HIS A 650 7.99 11.68 -19.35
CA HIS A 650 7.79 12.41 -18.10
C HIS A 650 7.55 11.51 -16.89
N TYR A 651 7.69 12.11 -15.72
CA TYR A 651 7.38 11.44 -14.48
C TYR A 651 5.85 11.36 -14.29
N ALA A 652 5.42 10.25 -13.70
CA ALA A 652 4.04 9.92 -13.41
C ALA A 652 3.96 9.39 -11.98
N TYR A 653 4.22 10.28 -11.02
CA TYR A 653 4.52 9.89 -9.64
C TYR A 653 3.29 9.91 -8.74
N HIS A 654 2.91 8.76 -8.20
CA HIS A 654 2.00 8.72 -7.05
C HIS A 654 2.81 8.37 -5.80
N PRO A 655 3.17 9.37 -4.97
CA PRO A 655 3.94 9.13 -3.75
C PRO A 655 3.07 8.40 -2.72
N SER A 656 3.66 8.07 -1.56
CA SER A 656 2.90 7.51 -0.44
C SER A 656 1.66 8.34 -0.09
N ASP A 657 0.63 7.70 0.45
CA ASP A 657 -0.64 8.37 0.78
C ASP A 657 -0.44 9.60 1.70
N ASP A 658 0.50 9.51 2.66
CA ASP A 658 0.83 10.63 3.53
C ASP A 658 1.49 11.78 2.76
N ALA A 659 2.34 11.50 1.77
CA ALA A 659 2.93 12.51 0.89
C ALA A 659 1.88 13.14 -0.04
N VAL A 660 0.89 12.39 -0.54
CA VAL A 660 -0.26 12.95 -1.27
C VAL A 660 -1.00 13.96 -0.41
N LEU A 661 -1.27 13.62 0.87
CA LEU A 661 -1.90 14.55 1.82
C LEU A 661 -1.00 15.76 2.12
N SER A 662 0.32 15.59 2.15
CA SER A 662 1.28 16.68 2.33
C SER A 662 1.29 17.64 1.14
N VAL A 663 1.27 17.14 -0.10
CA VAL A 663 1.15 17.97 -1.31
C VAL A 663 -0.19 18.69 -1.34
N HIS A 664 -1.28 18.02 -0.95
CA HIS A 664 -2.59 18.65 -0.85
C HIS A 664 -2.59 19.83 0.14
N GLU A 665 -1.98 19.66 1.32
CA GLU A 665 -1.84 20.75 2.29
C GLU A 665 -0.91 21.87 1.80
N LEU A 666 0.22 21.53 1.17
CA LEU A 666 1.18 22.48 0.62
C LEU A 666 0.51 23.38 -0.44
N ALA A 667 -0.19 22.77 -1.39
CA ALA A 667 -0.92 23.49 -2.44
C ALA A 667 -2.05 24.34 -1.83
N GLY A 668 -2.80 23.80 -0.85
CA GLY A 668 -3.86 24.53 -0.14
C GLY A 668 -3.35 25.72 0.69
N LYS A 669 -2.05 25.76 1.00
CA LYS A 669 -1.36 26.87 1.67
C LYS A 669 -0.55 27.74 0.70
N ASN A 670 -0.89 27.76 -0.59
CA ASN A 670 -0.22 28.55 -1.62
C ASN A 670 1.29 28.25 -1.74
N TRP A 671 1.65 26.96 -1.73
CA TRP A 671 3.03 26.49 -1.86
C TRP A 671 3.96 26.96 -0.72
N GLN A 672 3.38 27.31 0.43
CA GLN A 672 4.13 27.61 1.65
C GLN A 672 4.43 26.32 2.41
N MET A 673 5.72 26.05 2.61
CA MET A 673 6.20 24.85 3.27
C MET A 673 5.62 24.70 4.68
N GLN A 674 5.25 23.47 5.04
CA GLN A 674 4.81 23.13 6.39
C GLN A 674 5.93 23.35 7.42
N GLU A 675 5.56 23.71 8.66
CA GLU A 675 6.51 23.99 9.74
C GLU A 675 7.32 22.76 10.18
N ARG A 676 6.74 21.55 10.03
CA ARG A 676 7.38 20.28 10.38
C ARG A 676 7.60 19.42 9.14
N LYS A 677 8.68 18.64 9.17
CA LYS A 677 9.05 17.66 8.16
C LYS A 677 9.28 16.32 8.84
N ARG A 678 8.81 15.22 8.24
CA ARG A 678 9.07 13.86 8.71
C ARG A 678 9.39 12.96 7.53
N LEU A 679 10.53 12.29 7.64
CA LEU A 679 10.94 11.26 6.71
C LEU A 679 10.60 9.89 7.30
N MET A 680 9.73 9.14 6.61
CA MET A 680 9.33 7.81 7.03
C MET A 680 10.46 6.81 6.77
N MET A 681 10.97 6.19 7.84
CA MET A 681 11.97 5.13 7.78
C MET A 681 11.54 3.93 8.65
N ASP A 682 11.89 3.92 9.93
CA ASP A 682 11.61 2.82 10.84
C ASP A 682 10.11 2.66 11.14
N GLU A 683 9.35 3.75 11.05
CA GLU A 683 7.90 3.77 11.29
C GLU A 683 7.07 3.12 10.19
N ILE A 684 7.65 2.82 9.02
CA ILE A 684 6.95 2.13 7.93
C ILE A 684 6.63 0.70 8.37
N ILE A 685 5.35 0.34 8.36
CA ILE A 685 4.87 -0.97 8.82
C ILE A 685 4.49 -1.93 7.70
N SER A 686 4.19 -1.42 6.51
CA SER A 686 3.81 -2.21 5.34
C SER A 686 3.88 -1.36 4.09
N GLY A 687 3.84 -2.01 2.93
CA GLY A 687 3.78 -1.36 1.63
C GLY A 687 5.06 -1.54 0.84
N TYR A 688 5.01 -1.08 -0.39
CA TYR A 688 6.05 -1.26 -1.38
C TYR A 688 6.23 0.02 -2.19
N ASP A 689 7.38 0.11 -2.83
CA ASP A 689 7.65 1.08 -3.87
C ASP A 689 7.65 0.36 -5.23
N GLU A 690 6.63 0.65 -6.05
CA GLU A 690 6.48 0.12 -7.40
C GLU A 690 6.96 1.16 -8.42
N LEU A 691 8.26 1.16 -8.67
CA LEU A 691 8.94 2.05 -9.63
C LEU A 691 9.32 1.29 -10.89
N GLY A 692 8.90 1.82 -12.03
CA GLY A 692 9.29 1.33 -13.36
C GLY A 692 9.04 2.32 -14.47
N VAL A 693 9.13 1.83 -15.70
CA VAL A 693 8.93 2.59 -16.93
C VAL A 693 7.77 2.00 -17.72
N LEU A 694 6.80 2.84 -18.11
CA LEU A 694 5.68 2.48 -18.97
C LEU A 694 5.94 3.00 -20.38
N LEU A 695 6.35 2.12 -21.29
CA LEU A 695 6.53 2.42 -22.70
C LEU A 695 5.22 2.14 -23.43
N ALA A 696 4.69 3.13 -24.14
CA ALA A 696 3.33 3.07 -24.69
C ALA A 696 3.24 3.58 -26.13
N GLY A 697 2.21 3.14 -26.84
CA GLY A 697 1.91 3.52 -28.23
C GLY A 697 2.46 2.55 -29.28
N HIS A 698 3.25 1.57 -28.86
CA HIS A 698 3.76 0.49 -29.71
C HIS A 698 2.66 -0.54 -30.06
N ALA A 699 2.94 -1.48 -30.97
CA ALA A 699 1.97 -2.45 -31.48
C ALA A 699 1.28 -3.35 -30.42
N LYS A 700 1.89 -3.52 -29.23
CA LYS A 700 1.33 -4.29 -28.09
C LYS A 700 0.60 -3.42 -27.05
N GLY A 701 0.20 -2.20 -27.38
CA GLY A 701 -0.46 -1.28 -26.44
C GLY A 701 0.56 -0.54 -25.56
N ALA A 702 0.68 -0.95 -24.30
CA ALA A 702 1.68 -0.45 -23.37
C ALA A 702 2.41 -1.58 -22.62
N TYR A 703 3.65 -1.33 -22.24
CA TYR A 703 4.51 -2.25 -21.52
C TYR A 703 5.14 -1.55 -20.32
N TRP A 704 4.88 -2.06 -19.12
CA TRP A 704 5.53 -1.61 -17.91
C TRP A 704 6.66 -2.56 -17.53
N LEU A 705 7.85 -2.03 -17.24
CA LEU A 705 8.98 -2.79 -16.70
C LEU A 705 9.53 -2.08 -15.48
N GLY A 706 9.66 -2.80 -14.36
CA GLY A 706 10.16 -2.20 -13.12
C GLY A 706 10.21 -3.15 -11.95
N SER A 707 10.37 -2.58 -10.77
CA SER A 707 10.50 -3.25 -9.47
C SER A 707 9.21 -3.16 -8.66
N HIS A 708 8.95 -4.20 -7.88
CA HIS A 708 7.99 -4.17 -6.78
C HIS A 708 8.72 -4.49 -5.47
N LEU A 709 9.37 -3.48 -4.87
CA LEU A 709 10.18 -3.69 -3.67
C LEU A 709 9.35 -3.44 -2.42
N ASP A 710 9.08 -4.50 -1.66
CA ASP A 710 8.39 -4.43 -0.37
C ASP A 710 9.32 -3.97 0.76
N ILE A 711 8.78 -3.20 1.72
CA ILE A 711 9.55 -2.66 2.87
C ILE A 711 10.24 -3.75 3.70
N HIS A 712 9.63 -4.92 3.89
CA HIS A 712 10.24 -6.00 4.67
C HIS A 712 11.39 -6.63 3.90
N ALA A 713 11.25 -6.81 2.59
CA ALA A 713 12.34 -7.27 1.73
C ALA A 713 13.50 -6.27 1.71
N ALA A 714 13.21 -4.96 1.61
CA ALA A 714 14.24 -3.92 1.63
C ALA A 714 15.08 -3.98 2.92
N ARG A 715 14.42 -4.08 4.08
CA ARG A 715 15.07 -4.20 5.40
C ARG A 715 15.91 -5.47 5.55
N GLU A 716 15.51 -6.57 4.91
CA GLU A 716 16.30 -7.81 4.90
C GLU A 716 17.53 -7.74 3.98
N LEU A 717 17.46 -6.90 2.94
CA LEU A 717 18.52 -6.76 1.94
C LEU A 717 19.59 -5.77 2.39
N ALA A 718 19.21 -4.62 2.95
CA ALA A 718 20.14 -3.60 3.41
C ALA A 718 19.60 -2.84 4.64
N PRO A 719 20.44 -2.61 5.66
CA PRO A 719 20.06 -1.76 6.79
C PRO A 719 19.90 -0.30 6.35
N HIS A 720 19.27 0.52 7.20
CA HIS A 720 19.06 1.96 6.99
C HIS A 720 18.30 2.35 5.70
N ASN A 721 17.62 1.39 5.06
CA ASN A 721 16.83 1.65 3.86
C ASN A 721 15.35 1.28 4.06
N SER A 722 14.48 2.17 3.57
CA SER A 722 13.12 1.88 3.11
C SER A 722 13.13 1.23 1.71
N ALA A 723 11.96 0.93 1.13
CA ALA A 723 11.91 0.42 -0.25
C ALA A 723 12.44 1.47 -1.24
N THR A 724 11.92 2.70 -1.17
CA THR A 724 12.33 3.84 -2.00
C THR A 724 13.84 4.09 -1.92
N THR A 725 14.35 4.20 -0.70
CA THR A 725 15.78 4.52 -0.51
C THR A 725 16.69 3.38 -0.97
N LEU A 726 16.28 2.10 -0.85
CA LEU A 726 17.09 0.99 -1.36
C LEU A 726 17.19 0.97 -2.89
N GLN A 727 16.12 1.34 -3.61
CA GLN A 727 16.18 1.47 -5.06
C GLN A 727 17.18 2.55 -5.48
N VAL A 728 17.20 3.68 -4.77
CA VAL A 728 18.17 4.77 -5.03
C VAL A 728 19.59 4.33 -4.67
N THR A 729 19.82 3.81 -3.46
CA THR A 729 21.17 3.49 -2.96
C THR A 729 21.83 2.35 -3.74
N SER A 730 21.05 1.37 -4.17
CA SER A 730 21.56 0.31 -5.05
C SER A 730 21.87 0.79 -6.46
N ALA A 731 21.13 1.76 -6.99
CA ALA A 731 21.46 2.40 -8.26
C ALA A 731 22.73 3.25 -8.16
N VAL A 732 22.86 4.05 -7.09
CA VAL A 732 24.10 4.78 -6.77
C VAL A 732 25.30 3.83 -6.71
N LEU A 733 25.17 2.68 -6.02
CA LEU A 733 26.21 1.66 -6.00
C LEU A 733 26.60 1.21 -7.42
N ALA A 734 25.62 0.94 -8.29
CA ALA A 734 25.87 0.56 -9.67
C ALA A 734 26.60 1.66 -10.46
N GLY A 735 26.24 2.92 -10.25
CA GLY A 735 26.92 4.06 -10.86
C GLY A 735 28.35 4.23 -10.37
N ILE A 736 28.62 4.04 -9.07
CA ILE A 736 29.97 4.07 -8.51
C ILE A 736 30.82 2.96 -9.14
N VAL A 737 30.31 1.72 -9.18
CA VAL A 737 31.00 0.58 -9.78
C VAL A 737 31.32 0.86 -11.25
N TRP A 738 30.34 1.34 -12.02
CA TRP A 738 30.53 1.65 -13.42
C TRP A 738 31.58 2.76 -13.65
N ALA A 739 31.55 3.81 -12.83
CA ALA A 739 32.52 4.90 -12.92
C ALA A 739 33.95 4.44 -12.57
N MET A 740 34.10 3.54 -11.60
CA MET A 740 35.40 2.93 -11.27
C MET A 740 35.91 2.01 -12.39
N GLU A 741 35.02 1.28 -13.06
CA GLU A 741 35.36 0.43 -14.22
C GLU A 741 35.65 1.23 -15.49
N ASN A 742 35.11 2.45 -15.57
CA ASN A 742 35.22 3.34 -16.72
C ASN A 742 35.67 4.74 -16.24
N PRO A 743 36.92 4.94 -15.78
CA PRO A 743 37.31 6.15 -15.05
C PRO A 743 37.58 7.40 -15.91
N SER A 744 37.59 7.27 -17.24
CA SER A 744 37.98 8.36 -18.17
C SER A 744 36.95 8.60 -19.27
N ARG A 745 35.69 8.78 -18.88
CA ARG A 745 34.54 9.00 -19.79
C ARG A 745 34.09 10.46 -19.87
N GLY A 746 34.69 11.35 -19.08
CA GLY A 746 34.20 12.72 -18.89
C GLY A 746 32.81 12.74 -18.25
N VAL A 747 32.05 13.79 -18.52
CA VAL A 747 30.67 13.93 -18.02
C VAL A 747 29.73 13.02 -18.83
N VAL A 748 29.01 12.14 -18.14
CA VAL A 748 28.08 11.17 -18.74
C VAL A 748 26.73 11.16 -18.05
N GLU A 749 25.68 10.89 -18.82
CA GLU A 749 24.34 10.62 -18.30
C GLU A 749 24.08 9.11 -18.22
N PRO A 750 23.06 8.65 -17.46
CA PRO A 750 22.74 7.23 -17.30
C PRO A 750 22.49 6.51 -18.64
N GLU A 751 21.92 7.20 -19.63
CA GLU A 751 21.67 6.66 -20.96
C GLU A 751 22.95 6.32 -21.73
N GLU A 752 24.10 6.88 -21.35
CA GLU A 752 25.39 6.59 -22.00
C GLU A 752 26.15 5.43 -21.37
N MET A 753 25.67 4.94 -20.22
CA MET A 753 26.30 3.86 -19.48
C MET A 753 25.89 2.49 -20.04
N ASP A 754 26.69 1.48 -19.70
CA ASP A 754 26.34 0.09 -19.94
C ASP A 754 25.16 -0.30 -19.03
N TYR A 755 23.99 -0.38 -19.64
CA TYR A 755 22.75 -0.62 -18.94
C TYR A 755 22.73 -2.01 -18.31
N GLN A 756 23.29 -3.03 -18.97
CA GLN A 756 23.29 -4.40 -18.46
C GLN A 756 24.15 -4.48 -17.22
N ARG A 757 25.34 -3.88 -17.25
CA ARG A 757 26.22 -3.82 -16.08
C ARG A 757 25.54 -3.12 -14.90
N CYS A 758 24.83 -2.03 -15.14
CA CYS A 758 24.10 -1.30 -14.10
C CYS A 758 22.94 -2.13 -13.53
N LEU A 759 22.16 -2.81 -14.40
CA LEU A 759 21.08 -3.70 -14.00
C LEU A 759 21.58 -4.91 -13.21
N ASP A 760 22.75 -5.46 -13.55
CA ASP A 760 23.34 -6.60 -12.85
C ASP A 760 23.74 -6.24 -11.41
N VAL A 761 24.38 -5.08 -11.22
CA VAL A 761 24.82 -4.62 -9.89
C VAL A 761 23.64 -4.21 -9.01
N ALA A 762 22.79 -3.29 -9.49
CA ALA A 762 21.67 -2.79 -8.69
C ALA A 762 20.56 -3.85 -8.56
N GLY A 763 20.39 -4.72 -9.55
CA GLY A 763 19.26 -5.62 -9.66
C GLY A 763 19.10 -6.63 -8.52
N VAL A 764 20.16 -6.90 -7.75
CA VAL A 764 20.07 -7.76 -6.55
C VAL A 764 19.17 -7.14 -5.47
N TYR A 765 19.03 -5.81 -5.48
CA TYR A 765 18.34 -5.01 -4.47
C TYR A 765 16.94 -4.56 -4.86
N TRP A 766 16.57 -4.69 -6.14
CA TRP A 766 15.30 -4.20 -6.70
C TRP A 766 14.14 -5.20 -6.55
N GLY A 767 14.26 -6.20 -5.67
CA GLY A 767 13.21 -7.19 -5.46
C GLY A 767 12.77 -7.90 -6.76
N PRO A 768 11.50 -8.36 -6.84
CA PRO A 768 10.93 -8.87 -8.08
C PRO A 768 10.89 -7.77 -9.15
N ARG A 769 11.68 -7.95 -10.22
CA ARG A 769 11.50 -7.20 -11.46
C ARG A 769 10.50 -7.90 -12.37
N VAL A 770 9.50 -7.16 -12.85
CA VAL A 770 8.44 -7.71 -13.70
C VAL A 770 8.21 -6.83 -14.92
N GLY A 771 8.02 -7.50 -16.06
CA GLY A 771 7.58 -6.90 -17.32
C GLY A 771 6.13 -7.28 -17.60
N VAL A 772 5.25 -6.30 -17.78
CA VAL A 772 3.81 -6.51 -17.93
C VAL A 772 3.26 -5.69 -19.10
N PHE A 773 2.68 -6.38 -20.08
CA PHE A 773 1.89 -5.76 -21.13
C PHE A 773 0.46 -5.47 -20.64
N THR A 774 -0.10 -4.35 -21.08
CA THR A 774 -1.47 -3.94 -20.77
C THR A 774 -2.15 -3.32 -21.99
N ASP A 775 -3.45 -3.57 -22.10
CA ASP A 775 -4.33 -2.93 -23.09
C ASP A 775 -4.93 -1.61 -22.57
N TRP A 776 -4.58 -1.21 -21.33
CA TRP A 776 -5.05 0.05 -20.76
C TRP A 776 -4.59 1.24 -21.60
N THR A 777 -5.48 2.24 -21.74
CA THR A 777 -5.15 3.53 -22.32
C THR A 777 -5.77 4.67 -21.50
N PRO A 778 -5.27 5.91 -21.63
CA PRO A 778 -5.86 7.09 -20.96
C PRO A 778 -7.31 7.41 -21.35
N LEU A 779 -7.84 6.75 -22.40
CA LEU A 779 -9.23 6.90 -22.86
C LEU A 779 -10.20 5.91 -22.21
N GLN A 780 -9.71 4.86 -21.55
CA GLN A 780 -10.57 3.84 -20.96
C GLN A 780 -11.47 4.44 -19.86
N ASP A 781 -12.77 4.09 -19.89
CA ASP A 781 -13.78 4.51 -18.91
C ASP A 781 -13.96 6.05 -18.78
N ARG A 782 -13.68 6.81 -19.86
CA ARG A 782 -13.77 8.27 -19.93
C ARG A 782 -15.10 8.79 -20.47
N ALA A 783 -15.37 10.07 -20.24
CA ALA A 783 -16.53 10.82 -20.76
C ALA A 783 -17.91 10.21 -20.44
N VAL A 784 -18.03 9.50 -19.30
CA VAL A 784 -19.28 8.82 -18.90
C VAL A 784 -20.30 9.79 -18.29
N LEU A 785 -19.85 10.70 -17.43
CA LEU A 785 -20.72 11.64 -16.70
C LEU A 785 -20.71 13.06 -17.28
N PHE A 786 -19.58 13.47 -17.85
CA PHE A 786 -19.36 14.78 -18.42
C PHE A 786 -18.64 14.64 -19.75
N GLU A 787 -18.92 15.54 -20.68
CA GLU A 787 -18.14 15.64 -21.92
C GLU A 787 -16.70 16.03 -21.59
N GLU A 788 -15.76 15.41 -22.27
CA GLU A 788 -14.33 15.67 -22.12
C GLU A 788 -13.73 15.95 -23.50
N ASP A 789 -12.85 16.95 -23.59
CA ASP A 789 -12.12 17.26 -24.82
C ASP A 789 -10.97 16.26 -25.02
N LEU A 790 -11.22 15.22 -25.82
CA LEU A 790 -10.33 14.07 -26.01
C LEU A 790 -9.93 13.87 -27.47
N ASP A 791 -8.72 13.36 -27.69
CA ASP A 791 -8.28 12.86 -28.99
C ASP A 791 -8.53 11.34 -29.06
N ALA A 792 -9.66 10.95 -29.65
CA ALA A 792 -10.02 9.54 -29.83
C ALA A 792 -9.18 8.81 -30.90
N ALA A 793 -8.49 9.55 -31.78
CA ALA A 793 -7.70 8.97 -32.87
C ALA A 793 -6.33 8.46 -32.39
N ASP A 794 -5.84 8.99 -31.27
CA ASP A 794 -4.60 8.54 -30.65
C ASP A 794 -4.69 8.60 -29.11
N PRO A 795 -4.90 7.45 -28.43
CA PRO A 795 -5.09 7.42 -26.98
C PRO A 795 -3.94 8.01 -26.17
N TRP A 796 -2.72 7.98 -26.72
CA TRP A 796 -1.48 8.37 -26.05
C TRP A 796 -1.05 9.83 -26.31
N GLN A 797 -1.99 10.69 -26.73
CA GLN A 797 -1.77 12.13 -26.76
C GLN A 797 -1.72 12.68 -25.34
N PHE A 798 -0.82 13.63 -25.08
CA PHE A 798 -0.72 14.31 -23.79
C PHE A 798 -2.04 14.96 -23.35
N LYS A 799 -2.85 15.40 -24.32
CA LYS A 799 -4.22 15.88 -24.12
C LYS A 799 -5.11 14.89 -23.36
N ASN A 800 -5.00 13.60 -23.65
CA ASN A 800 -5.78 12.55 -22.99
C ASN A 800 -5.19 12.16 -21.63
N ILE A 801 -3.86 12.24 -21.51
CA ILE A 801 -3.08 11.89 -20.32
C ILE A 801 -3.28 12.94 -19.23
N ARG A 802 -3.15 14.23 -19.55
CA ARG A 802 -3.29 15.34 -18.61
C ARG A 802 -4.70 15.41 -18.02
N VAL A 803 -4.77 15.56 -16.70
CA VAL A 803 -6.01 15.85 -15.98
C VAL A 803 -6.16 17.36 -15.90
N ILE A 804 -7.21 17.89 -16.54
CA ILE A 804 -7.54 19.32 -16.57
C ILE A 804 -8.60 19.64 -15.53
#